data_AF-A0A0E0JQK7-F1
#
_entry.id   AF-A0A0E0JQK7-F1
#
_cell.length_a   1.000
_cell.length_b   1.000
_cell.length_c   1.000
_cell.angle_alpha   90.00
_cell.angle_beta   90.00
_cell.angle_gamma   90.00
#
_symmetry.space_group_name_H-M   'P 1'
#
loop_
_entity.id
_entity.type
_entity.pdbx_description
1 polymer ?
#
loop_
_entity_poly.entity_id
_entity_poly.type
_entity_poly.pdbx_seq_one_letter_code
_entity_poly.pdbx_strand_id
1 'polypeptide(L)'
;MASPPQPGPYMPDLPAVPAWLNKGDTAWQLVAATFVGIQSMPGLVVIYGSIVKKKWAVNSAFMALYAYASTLIVWVLVGFRMAFGDRLLPFWAKAGPALTQDFLVRRAVFPATAHYGSDGTLETPRTEPFYAEAALVLFEFEFAAITLVLLAGSLLGRMNIKAWMAFTPLWLLFSYTVGAFSLWGGGFLYQWGVIDYSGGYVIHLSSGVAGFTAAYWVGPRLKSDRERFSPNNILLMIAGGGLLWLGWAGFNGGAPYAPNVTATVAVLNTNVSAATSLLTWTCLDVIFFGKPSVIGAVQGMMTGLVCITPGAGLVHTWSAMLMGMFAGSIPWFTMMILHKKSTFLMKVDDTLAVFHTHAVAGILGGVLTGLLATPELCALDCPIPNMRGVFYGSGIGQLGKQLGGALFVTVWNLIVTSAILLCIGLFIPLRMSDDQLMIGDDAAHGEEAYALWGDGEKFDVTRPETTRTGGAGGGGREDTMEQRLTNMGARVMALPTRPGPYMPRPPAVPEWLNTGDNGWQLAAATFVGLQSMPGLVVLYGSIVKKKWAVNSAFMALYAYASTLIVWVLVGFRMAFGDRLLPFWGKAGTALTEGFLVARASVPATAHYGKDGALESPRTEPFYPEASMVLFQFELAAITLVLLAGSLLGRMNIKAWMAFTPLWLLFSYTVCAFSLWGGGFLYQWGVIDYSGGYVIHLSSGVAGFTAAYWVGPRLKSDRERFSPNNILLMIAGGGLLWLGWAGFNGGAPYAPNITASIAVLNTNVSAAASLLTWTCLDVIFFGKPSVIGAVQGMMTGLVCITPGAGLVHTWAAILMGICGGSLPWFSMMILHKRSTLLQKVDDTLAVFHTHAVAGLLGGLLTGLFATPGLTAVHTHIPGARGAFYGGGISQVGKQIAGALFVVVWNVLATTVILLGVGLVVPLRMPDEQLKIGDDAAHGEEAYALWGDGERFDVTRHEAARGGGGGAWGASVVDEAMDHRLAGMGARGVTIQL
;
A
#
# COMPACT_ATOMS: atom_id res chain seq x y z
N MET A 1 2.52 58.78 9.57
CA MET A 1 1.52 57.71 9.37
C MET A 1 2.21 56.39 9.66
N ALA A 2 1.68 55.57 10.57
CA ALA A 2 2.24 54.24 10.80
C ALA A 2 2.05 53.42 9.51
N SER A 3 3.10 52.70 9.08
CA SER A 3 3.00 51.74 7.99
C SER A 3 1.85 50.77 8.29
N PRO A 4 1.00 50.41 7.32
CA PRO A 4 -0.02 49.40 7.55
C PRO A 4 0.66 48.14 8.10
N PRO A 5 0.06 47.46 9.09
CA PRO A 5 0.63 46.25 9.65
C PRO A 5 0.93 45.29 8.51
N GLN A 6 2.18 44.83 8.45
CA GLN A 6 2.59 43.82 7.47
C GLN A 6 1.66 42.60 7.65
N PRO A 7 1.10 42.07 6.56
CA PRO A 7 0.19 40.94 6.64
C PRO A 7 0.88 39.78 7.39
N GLY A 8 0.33 39.42 8.54
CA GLY A 8 0.84 38.29 9.33
C GLY A 8 0.58 36.96 8.61
N PRO A 9 1.35 35.90 8.91
CA PRO A 9 1.23 34.60 8.24
C PRO A 9 -0.08 33.84 8.52
N TYR A 10 -0.97 34.36 9.36
CA TYR A 10 -2.19 33.69 9.82
C TYR A 10 -3.45 34.58 9.78
N MET A 11 -3.54 35.45 8.78
CA MET A 11 -4.74 36.27 8.53
C MET A 11 -5.78 35.52 7.65
N PRO A 12 -7.05 35.94 7.63
CA PRO A 12 -8.07 35.33 6.77
C PRO A 12 -7.68 35.34 5.29
N ASP A 13 -7.11 36.45 4.83
CA ASP A 13 -6.55 36.61 3.49
C ASP A 13 -5.02 36.57 3.55
N LEU A 14 -4.46 35.40 3.25
CA LEU A 14 -3.02 35.16 3.31
C LEU A 14 -2.35 35.56 2.00
N PRO A 15 -1.30 36.41 2.01
CA PRO A 15 -0.48 36.64 0.80
C PRO A 15 0.11 35.35 0.21
N ALA A 16 0.35 34.34 1.06
CA ALA A 16 0.83 33.02 0.66
C ALA A 16 -0.25 32.11 0.03
N VAL A 17 -1.52 32.54 0.04
CA VAL A 17 -2.66 31.83 -0.56
C VAL A 17 -3.34 32.80 -1.54
N PRO A 18 -2.77 33.00 -2.74
CA PRO A 18 -3.37 33.86 -3.74
C PRO A 18 -4.76 33.33 -4.13
N ALA A 19 -5.61 34.19 -4.70
CA ALA A 19 -7.01 33.85 -4.99
C ALA A 19 -7.22 32.65 -5.93
N TRP A 20 -6.21 32.28 -6.72
CA TRP A 20 -6.24 31.09 -7.58
C TRP A 20 -5.82 29.80 -6.86
N LEU A 21 -5.26 29.84 -5.65
CA LEU A 21 -4.75 28.65 -4.97
C LEU A 21 -5.87 27.98 -4.16
N ASN A 22 -6.17 26.72 -4.49
CA ASN A 22 -7.04 25.87 -3.70
C ASN A 22 -6.19 25.07 -2.69
N LYS A 23 -6.50 25.23 -1.40
CA LYS A 23 -5.78 24.55 -0.31
C LYS A 23 -5.96 23.03 -0.34
N GLY A 24 -7.16 22.55 -0.67
CA GLY A 24 -7.47 21.12 -0.78
C GLY A 24 -6.72 20.46 -1.93
N ASP A 25 -6.69 21.11 -3.10
CA ASP A 25 -5.97 20.61 -4.28
C ASP A 25 -4.46 20.59 -4.01
N THR A 26 -3.93 21.65 -3.40
CA THR A 26 -2.51 21.72 -3.00
C THR A 26 -2.16 20.63 -2.01
N ALA A 27 -2.97 20.43 -0.96
CA ALA A 27 -2.73 19.41 0.05
C ALA A 27 -2.78 17.99 -0.54
N TRP A 28 -3.79 17.69 -1.36
CA TRP A 28 -3.89 16.40 -2.05
C TRP A 28 -2.71 16.15 -2.97
N GLN A 29 -2.29 17.14 -3.76
CA GLN A 29 -1.18 16.93 -4.70
C GLN A 29 0.14 16.62 -3.99
N LEU A 30 0.42 17.28 -2.86
CA LEU A 30 1.59 16.98 -2.03
C LEU A 30 1.51 15.59 -1.40
N VAL A 31 0.33 15.19 -0.93
CA VAL A 31 0.10 13.84 -0.39
C VAL A 31 0.23 12.78 -1.49
N ALA A 32 -0.37 13.01 -2.66
CA ALA A 32 -0.31 12.12 -3.80
C ALA A 32 1.13 11.93 -4.28
N ALA A 33 1.91 13.01 -4.43
CA ALA A 33 3.33 12.94 -4.74
C ALA A 33 4.10 12.11 -3.71
N THR A 34 3.84 12.34 -2.41
CA THR A 34 4.48 11.57 -1.33
C THR A 34 4.13 10.08 -1.39
N PHE A 35 2.88 9.74 -1.71
CA PHE A 35 2.46 8.35 -1.90
C PHE A 35 3.16 7.69 -3.10
N VAL A 36 3.34 8.40 -4.22
CA VAL A 36 4.16 7.90 -5.34
C VAL A 36 5.62 7.74 -4.92
N GLY A 37 6.16 8.68 -4.15
CA GLY A 37 7.50 8.59 -3.57
C GLY A 37 7.69 7.36 -2.67
N ILE A 38 6.66 6.96 -1.92
CA ILE A 38 6.65 5.73 -1.13
C ILE A 38 6.76 4.49 -2.04
N GLN A 39 6.18 4.50 -3.25
CA GLN A 39 6.32 3.39 -4.20
C GLN A 39 7.77 3.25 -4.67
N SER A 40 8.45 4.35 -4.95
CA SER A 40 9.82 4.34 -5.43
C SER A 40 10.82 4.03 -4.33
N MET A 41 10.84 4.83 -3.26
CA MET A 41 11.88 4.79 -2.24
C MET A 41 11.74 3.59 -1.32
N PRO A 42 10.84 3.54 -0.33
CA PRO A 42 10.75 2.33 0.47
C PRO A 42 10.16 1.15 -0.33
N GLY A 43 9.26 1.35 -1.30
CA GLY A 43 8.61 0.25 -2.04
C GLY A 43 9.56 -0.55 -2.93
N LEU A 44 9.98 0.01 -4.07
CA LEU A 44 10.81 -0.68 -5.05
C LEU A 44 12.21 -0.98 -4.55
N VAL A 45 12.83 -0.12 -3.74
CA VAL A 45 14.15 -0.42 -3.14
C VAL A 45 14.07 -1.68 -2.28
N VAL A 46 13.02 -1.81 -1.44
CA VAL A 46 12.81 -3.00 -0.62
C VAL A 46 12.55 -4.22 -1.49
N ILE A 47 11.70 -4.13 -2.53
CA ILE A 47 11.48 -5.25 -3.45
C ILE A 47 12.80 -5.67 -4.09
N TYR A 48 13.54 -4.73 -4.68
CA TYR A 48 14.75 -5.03 -5.45
C TYR A 48 15.87 -5.58 -4.58
N GLY A 49 16.03 -5.07 -3.35
CA GLY A 49 16.99 -5.60 -2.39
C GLY A 49 16.62 -6.98 -1.85
N SER A 50 15.34 -7.36 -1.87
CA SER A 50 14.86 -8.61 -1.22
C SER A 50 14.52 -9.75 -2.19
N ILE A 51 14.11 -9.43 -3.42
CA ILE A 51 13.71 -10.42 -4.45
C ILE A 51 14.91 -11.05 -5.17
N VAL A 52 16.05 -10.35 -5.20
CA VAL A 52 17.30 -10.87 -5.78
C VAL A 52 18.02 -11.77 -4.79
N LYS A 53 19.07 -12.48 -5.26
CA LYS A 53 19.96 -13.22 -4.36
C LYS A 53 20.67 -12.28 -3.39
N LYS A 54 21.01 -12.76 -2.18
CA LYS A 54 21.75 -12.00 -1.15
C LYS A 54 22.93 -11.22 -1.73
N LYS A 55 23.72 -11.87 -2.61
CA LYS A 55 24.93 -11.29 -3.21
C LYS A 55 24.68 -10.08 -4.12
N TRP A 56 23.44 -9.69 -4.41
CA TRP A 56 23.13 -8.53 -5.27
C TRP A 56 22.17 -7.54 -4.63
N ALA A 57 21.86 -7.72 -3.35
CA ALA A 57 20.84 -6.95 -2.65
C ALA A 57 21.24 -5.48 -2.54
N VAL A 58 22.49 -5.18 -2.17
CA VAL A 58 23.00 -3.81 -2.02
C VAL A 58 23.00 -3.09 -3.36
N ASN A 59 23.59 -3.71 -4.40
CA ASN A 59 23.66 -3.09 -5.72
C ASN A 59 22.25 -2.85 -6.30
N SER A 60 21.33 -3.79 -6.13
CA SER A 60 19.96 -3.67 -6.64
C SER A 60 19.17 -2.56 -5.94
N ALA A 61 19.30 -2.45 -4.61
CA ALA A 61 18.72 -1.35 -3.83
C ALA A 61 19.36 0.00 -4.22
N PHE A 62 20.69 0.03 -4.36
CA PHE A 62 21.43 1.25 -4.70
C PHE A 62 21.13 1.75 -6.12
N MET A 63 20.93 0.85 -7.09
CA MET A 63 20.50 1.24 -8.44
C MET A 63 19.19 2.04 -8.40
N ALA A 64 18.21 1.61 -7.61
CA ALA A 64 16.95 2.33 -7.42
C ALA A 64 17.15 3.68 -6.70
N LEU A 65 17.94 3.69 -5.62
CA LEU A 65 18.26 4.91 -4.87
C LEU A 65 18.94 5.97 -5.74
N TYR A 66 19.95 5.56 -6.51
CA TYR A 66 20.66 6.42 -7.44
C TYR A 66 19.73 6.94 -8.54
N ALA A 67 18.91 6.07 -9.14
CA ALA A 67 18.03 6.46 -10.23
C ALA A 67 17.05 7.56 -9.80
N TYR A 68 16.46 7.44 -8.61
CA TYR A 68 15.56 8.45 -8.07
C TYR A 68 16.27 9.78 -7.77
N ALA A 69 17.43 9.74 -7.08
CA ALA A 69 18.18 10.94 -6.74
C ALA A 69 18.71 11.67 -7.99
N SER A 70 19.28 10.92 -8.94
CA SER A 70 19.76 11.45 -10.23
C SER A 70 18.63 12.04 -11.05
N THR A 71 17.47 11.37 -11.08
CA THR A 71 16.27 11.87 -11.75
C THR A 71 15.86 13.22 -11.20
N LEU A 72 15.81 13.42 -9.87
CA LEU A 72 15.41 14.70 -9.28
C LEU A 72 16.29 15.85 -9.77
N ILE A 73 17.60 15.67 -9.72
CA ILE A 73 18.56 16.71 -10.12
C ILE A 73 18.40 17.05 -11.61
N VAL A 74 18.36 16.05 -12.48
CA VAL A 74 18.21 16.29 -13.93
C VAL A 74 16.83 16.84 -14.27
N TRP A 75 15.80 16.41 -13.54
CA TRP A 75 14.41 16.84 -13.70
C TRP A 75 14.26 18.34 -13.48
N VAL A 76 14.78 18.87 -12.37
CA VAL A 76 14.68 20.30 -12.07
C VAL A 76 15.62 21.16 -12.91
N LEU A 77 16.74 20.61 -13.39
CA LEU A 77 17.68 21.35 -14.25
C LEU A 77 17.16 21.52 -15.67
N VAL A 78 16.57 20.47 -16.25
CA VAL A 78 16.13 20.47 -17.66
C VAL A 78 14.91 19.58 -17.94
N GLY A 79 14.77 18.45 -17.23
CA GLY A 79 13.82 17.39 -17.58
C GLY A 79 12.35 17.81 -17.54
N PHE A 80 11.93 18.54 -16.51
CA PHE A 80 10.54 18.98 -16.36
C PHE A 80 10.07 19.81 -17.56
N ARG A 81 10.87 20.80 -17.98
CA ARG A 81 10.53 21.67 -19.12
C ARG A 81 10.56 20.91 -20.45
N MET A 82 11.37 19.85 -20.58
CA MET A 82 11.37 18.97 -21.76
C MET A 82 10.15 18.04 -21.83
N ALA A 83 9.50 17.76 -20.70
CA ALA A 83 8.29 16.95 -20.62
C ALA A 83 7.00 17.77 -20.68
N PHE A 84 6.97 18.95 -20.06
CA PHE A 84 5.74 19.74 -19.84
C PHE A 84 5.87 21.21 -20.24
N GLY A 85 6.99 21.64 -20.81
CA GLY A 85 7.21 23.01 -21.24
C GLY A 85 6.71 23.33 -22.65
N ASP A 86 7.25 24.41 -23.22
CA ASP A 86 6.86 24.88 -24.54
C ASP A 86 7.33 23.93 -25.64
N ARG A 87 6.46 23.69 -26.64
CA ARG A 87 6.75 22.79 -27.76
C ARG A 87 8.03 23.19 -28.51
N LEU A 88 8.92 22.21 -28.73
CA LEU A 88 10.08 22.31 -29.63
C LEU A 88 9.82 21.54 -30.93
N LEU A 89 9.44 20.27 -30.78
CA LEU A 89 9.04 19.34 -31.84
C LEU A 89 7.62 18.83 -31.54
N PRO A 90 6.92 18.19 -32.51
CA PRO A 90 5.60 17.60 -32.25
C PRO A 90 5.57 16.60 -31.09
N PHE A 91 6.71 15.97 -30.78
CA PHE A 91 6.87 14.94 -29.75
C PHE A 91 7.82 15.33 -28.61
N TRP A 92 8.33 16.58 -28.56
CA TRP A 92 9.30 17.00 -27.53
C TRP A 92 9.23 18.49 -27.21
N ALA A 93 9.43 18.88 -25.94
CA ALA A 93 9.47 20.29 -25.52
C ALA A 93 10.89 20.86 -25.37
N LYS A 94 10.96 22.18 -25.22
CA LYS A 94 12.21 22.95 -25.04
C LYS A 94 12.80 22.69 -23.65
N ALA A 95 14.10 22.43 -23.59
CA ALA A 95 14.84 22.33 -22.34
C ALA A 95 14.89 23.67 -21.60
N GLY A 96 14.90 23.61 -20.27
CA GLY A 96 15.07 24.77 -19.40
C GLY A 96 14.95 24.43 -17.92
N PRO A 97 15.41 25.32 -17.03
CA PRO A 97 15.36 25.09 -15.59
C PRO A 97 13.93 25.22 -15.02
N ALA A 98 13.64 24.42 -14.01
CA ALA A 98 12.42 24.39 -13.21
C ALA A 98 12.75 24.45 -11.70
N LEU A 99 13.72 25.30 -11.32
CA LEU A 99 14.24 25.40 -9.95
C LEU A 99 14.28 26.83 -9.39
N THR A 100 13.95 27.83 -10.21
CA THR A 100 13.96 29.23 -9.78
C THR A 100 12.66 29.57 -9.05
N GLN A 101 12.75 30.40 -8.01
CA GLN A 101 11.58 30.74 -7.20
C GLN A 101 10.49 31.46 -8.00
N ASP A 102 10.88 32.31 -8.94
CA ASP A 102 9.94 33.02 -9.80
C ASP A 102 9.14 32.07 -10.71
N PHE A 103 9.68 30.91 -11.05
CA PHE A 103 8.96 29.84 -11.77
C PHE A 103 8.07 29.05 -10.80
N LEU A 104 8.64 28.59 -9.69
CA LEU A 104 8.02 27.63 -8.76
C LEU A 104 6.79 28.15 -8.00
N VAL A 105 6.72 29.46 -7.71
CA VAL A 105 5.61 30.04 -6.92
C VAL A 105 4.38 30.42 -7.75
N ARG A 106 4.48 30.38 -9.08
CA ARG A 106 3.34 30.69 -9.98
C ARG A 106 2.34 29.55 -9.96
N ARG A 107 1.12 29.81 -10.44
CA ARG A 107 0.14 28.75 -10.69
C ARG A 107 0.71 27.74 -11.70
N ALA A 108 0.47 26.47 -11.46
CA ALA A 108 0.87 25.38 -12.34
C ALA A 108 0.26 25.54 -13.75
N VAL A 109 1.06 25.36 -14.81
CA VAL A 109 0.59 25.48 -16.21
C VAL A 109 1.23 24.43 -17.12
N PHE A 110 0.43 23.79 -17.96
CA PHE A 110 0.90 22.98 -19.09
C PHE A 110 0.75 23.73 -20.42
N PRO A 111 1.73 24.53 -20.86
CA PRO A 111 1.58 25.49 -21.95
C PRO A 111 1.12 24.90 -23.30
N ALA A 112 1.50 23.67 -23.64
CA ALA A 112 1.21 23.06 -24.95
C ALA A 112 -0.08 22.21 -25.00
N THR A 113 -0.85 22.15 -23.91
CA THR A 113 -2.05 21.29 -23.79
C THR A 113 -3.34 21.86 -24.36
N ALA A 114 -3.34 23.15 -24.76
CA ALA A 114 -4.52 23.74 -25.40
C ALA A 114 -4.89 22.96 -26.68
N HIS A 115 -6.18 22.66 -26.84
CA HIS A 115 -6.71 21.92 -27.99
C HIS A 115 -7.48 22.86 -28.91
N TYR A 116 -7.15 22.80 -30.21
CA TYR A 116 -7.79 23.61 -31.24
C TYR A 116 -8.45 22.69 -32.28
N GLY A 117 -9.67 23.01 -32.66
CA GLY A 117 -10.41 22.32 -33.71
C GLY A 117 -9.78 22.54 -35.10
N SER A 118 -10.27 21.81 -36.10
CA SER A 118 -9.77 21.90 -37.49
C SER A 118 -9.96 23.28 -38.13
N ASP A 119 -10.90 24.07 -37.63
CA ASP A 119 -11.18 25.46 -38.02
C ASP A 119 -10.35 26.50 -37.24
N GLY A 120 -9.45 26.04 -36.36
CA GLY A 120 -8.60 26.87 -35.52
C GLY A 120 -9.30 27.42 -34.27
N THR A 121 -10.55 27.02 -34.00
CA THR A 121 -11.25 27.43 -32.77
C THR A 121 -10.66 26.74 -31.54
N LEU A 122 -10.57 27.45 -30.42
CA LEU A 122 -10.14 26.87 -29.15
C LEU A 122 -11.27 25.99 -28.59
N GLU A 123 -11.05 24.68 -28.56
CA GLU A 123 -12.02 23.71 -28.03
C GLU A 123 -11.81 23.47 -26.53
N THR A 124 -10.55 23.32 -26.11
CA THR A 124 -10.18 23.12 -24.70
C THR A 124 -9.02 24.04 -24.32
N PRO A 125 -9.12 24.83 -23.24
CA PRO A 125 -8.01 25.64 -22.77
C PRO A 125 -6.85 24.76 -22.27
N ARG A 126 -5.67 25.36 -22.15
CA ARG A 126 -4.51 24.69 -21.52
C ARG A 126 -4.83 24.28 -20.07
N THR A 127 -4.22 23.20 -19.61
CA THR A 127 -4.34 22.71 -18.23
C THR A 127 -3.64 23.67 -17.27
N GLU A 128 -4.38 24.17 -16.27
CA GLU A 128 -3.89 25.07 -15.23
C GLU A 128 -4.45 24.64 -13.86
N PRO A 129 -3.82 23.70 -13.14
CA PRO A 129 -4.30 23.28 -11.82
C PRO A 129 -4.30 24.44 -10.81
N PHE A 130 -5.10 24.33 -9.73
CA PHE A 130 -5.24 25.38 -8.71
C PHE A 130 -4.22 25.23 -7.56
N TYR A 131 -2.97 24.93 -7.91
CA TYR A 131 -1.84 24.87 -6.97
C TYR A 131 -0.56 25.38 -7.65
N ALA A 132 0.51 25.58 -6.87
CA ALA A 132 1.76 26.16 -7.36
C ALA A 132 2.56 25.19 -8.25
N GLU A 133 3.30 25.72 -9.22
CA GLU A 133 4.18 24.97 -10.14
C GLU A 133 5.14 24.05 -9.37
N ALA A 134 5.59 24.44 -8.18
CA ALA A 134 6.40 23.59 -7.31
C ALA A 134 5.78 22.23 -6.99
N ALA A 135 4.47 22.17 -6.72
CA ALA A 135 3.77 20.93 -6.45
C ALA A 135 3.62 20.08 -7.73
N LEU A 136 3.48 20.72 -8.90
CA LEU A 136 3.47 20.01 -10.18
C LEU A 136 4.84 19.38 -10.48
N VAL A 137 5.92 20.17 -10.33
CA VAL A 137 7.29 19.71 -10.54
C VAL A 137 7.62 18.52 -9.66
N LEU A 138 7.22 18.57 -8.38
CA LEU A 138 7.40 17.47 -7.44
C LEU A 138 6.57 16.24 -7.84
N PHE A 139 5.29 16.40 -8.15
CA PHE A 139 4.44 15.27 -8.50
C PHE A 139 4.95 14.55 -9.75
N GLU A 140 5.23 15.28 -10.82
CA GLU A 140 5.70 14.69 -12.09
C GLU A 140 7.12 14.12 -12.01
N PHE A 141 7.95 14.65 -11.09
CA PHE A 141 9.23 14.06 -10.75
C PHE A 141 9.06 12.60 -10.29
N GLU A 142 8.07 12.32 -9.45
CA GLU A 142 7.86 10.98 -8.90
C GLU A 142 7.56 9.95 -10.02
N PHE A 143 6.80 10.36 -11.04
CA PHE A 143 6.52 9.57 -12.25
C PHE A 143 7.77 9.34 -13.09
N ALA A 144 8.61 10.36 -13.25
CA ALA A 144 9.89 10.25 -13.96
C ALA A 144 10.83 9.28 -13.24
N ALA A 145 10.95 9.43 -11.92
CA ALA A 145 11.82 8.63 -11.09
C ALA A 145 11.38 7.17 -11.06
N ILE A 146 10.09 6.91 -10.81
CA ILE A 146 9.58 5.53 -10.75
C ILE A 146 9.75 4.80 -12.07
N THR A 147 9.62 5.48 -13.23
CA THR A 147 9.83 4.87 -14.55
C THR A 147 11.23 4.28 -14.70
N LEU A 148 12.25 5.03 -14.28
CA LEU A 148 13.65 4.57 -14.32
C LEU A 148 13.92 3.47 -13.29
N VAL A 149 13.31 3.55 -12.10
CA VAL A 149 13.41 2.49 -11.10
C VAL A 149 12.76 1.21 -11.63
N LEU A 150 11.59 1.26 -12.26
CA LEU A 150 10.93 0.10 -12.87
C LEU A 150 11.81 -0.55 -13.95
N LEU A 151 12.44 0.25 -14.81
CA LEU A 151 13.38 -0.22 -15.83
C LEU A 151 14.56 -0.98 -15.22
N ALA A 152 15.09 -0.50 -14.09
CA ALA A 152 16.18 -1.16 -13.36
C ALA A 152 15.85 -2.61 -12.98
N GLY A 153 14.56 -2.93 -12.76
CA GLY A 153 14.08 -4.29 -12.47
C GLY A 153 14.49 -5.32 -13.54
N SER A 154 14.61 -4.91 -14.80
CA SER A 154 15.08 -5.81 -15.86
C SER A 154 16.58 -6.08 -15.77
N LEU A 155 17.34 -5.23 -15.11
CA LEU A 155 18.81 -5.13 -15.14
C LEU A 155 19.50 -5.63 -13.86
N LEU A 156 18.72 -5.95 -12.83
CA LEU A 156 19.24 -6.32 -11.50
C LEU A 156 20.19 -7.52 -11.56
N GLY A 157 21.16 -7.50 -10.65
CA GLY A 157 22.14 -8.57 -10.48
C GLY A 157 23.20 -8.69 -11.58
N ARG A 158 23.25 -7.78 -12.58
CA ARG A 158 24.31 -7.84 -13.61
C ARG A 158 24.77 -6.53 -14.24
N MET A 159 23.95 -5.49 -14.21
CA MET A 159 24.30 -4.20 -14.78
C MET A 159 25.51 -3.62 -14.05
N ASN A 160 26.49 -3.12 -14.81
CA ASN A 160 27.59 -2.36 -14.24
C ASN A 160 27.04 -1.04 -13.68
N ILE A 161 27.30 -0.75 -12.40
CA ILE A 161 26.75 0.43 -11.74
C ILE A 161 27.16 1.74 -12.41
N LYS A 162 28.38 1.83 -12.96
CA LYS A 162 28.84 3.03 -13.69
C LYS A 162 28.06 3.23 -14.98
N ALA A 163 27.77 2.14 -15.69
CA ALA A 163 26.93 2.18 -16.88
C ALA A 163 25.49 2.57 -16.53
N TRP A 164 24.95 2.08 -15.41
CA TRP A 164 23.64 2.50 -14.89
C TRP A 164 23.58 3.99 -14.56
N MET A 165 24.65 4.50 -13.93
CA MET A 165 24.78 5.91 -13.58
C MET A 165 24.80 6.82 -14.80
N ALA A 166 25.44 6.39 -15.90
CA ALA A 166 25.39 7.12 -17.17
C ALA A 166 24.03 6.97 -17.90
N PHE A 167 23.45 5.76 -17.85
CA PHE A 167 22.20 5.45 -18.53
C PHE A 167 21.01 6.26 -18.00
N THR A 168 20.88 6.35 -16.68
CA THR A 168 19.73 7.00 -16.00
C THR A 168 19.47 8.44 -16.51
N PRO A 169 20.41 9.39 -16.42
CA PRO A 169 20.18 10.76 -16.88
C PRO A 169 19.96 10.86 -18.39
N LEU A 170 20.65 10.05 -19.20
CA LEU A 170 20.48 10.05 -20.65
C LEU A 170 19.09 9.54 -21.06
N TRP A 171 18.63 8.46 -20.44
CA TRP A 171 17.33 7.86 -20.76
C TRP A 171 16.17 8.75 -20.31
N LEU A 172 16.31 9.43 -19.17
CA LEU A 172 15.36 10.47 -18.74
C LEU A 172 15.19 11.54 -19.83
N LEU A 173 16.31 12.09 -20.31
CA LEU A 173 16.30 13.20 -21.26
C LEU A 173 15.80 12.80 -22.64
N PHE A 174 16.23 11.65 -23.18
CA PHE A 174 15.95 11.30 -24.57
C PHE A 174 14.77 10.34 -24.77
N SER A 175 14.35 9.62 -23.73
CA SER A 175 13.21 8.70 -23.81
C SER A 175 12.01 9.20 -23.00
N TYR A 176 12.16 9.32 -21.67
CA TYR A 176 11.03 9.64 -20.79
C TYR A 176 10.36 10.98 -21.15
N THR A 177 11.14 12.06 -21.29
CA THR A 177 10.56 13.38 -21.59
C THR A 177 9.86 13.43 -22.94
N VAL A 178 10.30 12.64 -23.92
CA VAL A 178 9.62 12.49 -25.23
C VAL A 178 8.28 11.79 -25.07
N GLY A 179 8.24 10.68 -24.31
CA GLY A 179 6.99 9.97 -24.01
C GLY A 179 6.01 10.87 -23.25
N ALA A 180 6.47 11.50 -22.16
CA ALA A 180 5.68 12.39 -21.32
C ALA A 180 5.13 13.59 -22.10
N PHE A 181 5.97 14.28 -22.90
CA PHE A 181 5.48 15.38 -23.73
C PHE A 181 4.49 14.92 -24.78
N SER A 182 4.76 13.79 -25.44
CA SER A 182 3.90 13.25 -26.50
C SER A 182 2.50 12.93 -26.02
N LEU A 183 2.36 12.36 -24.81
CA LEU A 183 1.10 11.83 -24.26
C LEU A 183 0.41 12.73 -23.23
N TRP A 184 1.16 13.56 -22.48
CA TRP A 184 0.62 14.39 -21.40
C TRP A 184 0.93 15.88 -21.57
N GLY A 185 2.16 16.22 -21.97
CA GLY A 185 2.61 17.61 -22.08
C GLY A 185 2.02 18.41 -23.24
N GLY A 186 1.10 17.83 -24.02
CA GLY A 186 0.43 18.50 -25.16
C GLY A 186 1.02 18.19 -26.53
N GLY A 187 1.87 17.17 -26.65
CA GLY A 187 2.44 16.69 -27.90
C GLY A 187 1.44 15.96 -28.80
N PHE A 188 1.94 15.39 -29.90
CA PHE A 188 1.06 14.92 -30.98
C PHE A 188 0.12 13.76 -30.60
N LEU A 189 0.52 12.84 -29.70
CA LEU A 189 -0.36 11.73 -29.27
C LEU A 189 -1.48 12.22 -28.35
N TYR A 190 -1.15 13.15 -27.45
CA TYR A 190 -2.12 13.89 -26.65
C TYR A 190 -3.14 14.54 -27.59
N GLN A 191 -2.68 15.35 -28.55
CA GLN A 191 -3.55 16.08 -29.49
C GLN A 191 -4.33 15.16 -30.44
N TRP A 192 -3.83 13.95 -30.71
CA TRP A 192 -4.53 12.93 -31.50
C TRP A 192 -5.66 12.26 -30.71
N GLY A 193 -5.64 12.36 -29.38
CA GLY A 193 -6.63 11.77 -28.49
C GLY A 193 -6.31 10.33 -28.10
N VAL A 194 -5.03 10.00 -27.91
CA VAL A 194 -4.65 8.78 -27.19
C VAL A 194 -4.99 8.96 -25.72
N ILE A 195 -5.73 8.01 -25.15
CA ILE A 195 -6.08 8.00 -23.72
C ILE A 195 -4.92 7.33 -22.95
N ASP A 196 -4.30 8.09 -22.05
CA ASP A 196 -3.34 7.56 -21.09
C ASP A 196 -3.47 8.33 -19.76
N TYR A 197 -4.48 7.96 -18.96
CA TYR A 197 -4.91 8.69 -17.76
C TYR A 197 -3.78 8.96 -16.76
N SER A 198 -3.01 7.92 -16.37
CA SER A 198 -1.91 8.05 -15.42
C SER A 198 -0.64 7.28 -15.83
N GLY A 199 -0.48 6.91 -17.10
CA GLY A 199 0.84 6.49 -17.62
C GLY A 199 1.00 5.01 -17.90
N GLY A 200 -0.05 4.36 -18.40
CA GLY A 200 0.04 3.04 -19.00
C GLY A 200 1.09 2.97 -20.09
N TYR A 201 1.24 4.05 -20.89
CA TYR A 201 2.23 4.10 -21.96
C TYR A 201 3.50 4.83 -21.54
N VAL A 202 3.39 6.03 -20.97
CA VAL A 202 4.57 6.87 -20.61
C VAL A 202 5.50 6.16 -19.62
N ILE A 203 4.93 5.40 -18.69
CA ILE A 203 5.67 4.75 -17.60
C ILE A 203 5.83 3.28 -17.92
N HIS A 204 4.73 2.51 -17.95
CA HIS A 204 4.80 1.05 -17.90
C HIS A 204 5.20 0.43 -19.23
N LEU A 205 4.55 0.82 -20.34
CA LEU A 205 4.99 0.36 -21.66
C LEU A 205 6.43 0.80 -21.95
N SER A 206 6.73 2.06 -21.67
CA SER A 206 8.05 2.66 -21.85
C SER A 206 9.14 1.90 -21.08
N SER A 207 8.99 1.76 -19.76
CA SER A 207 9.95 1.07 -18.89
C SER A 207 10.05 -0.43 -19.19
N GLY A 208 8.93 -1.09 -19.52
CA GLY A 208 8.92 -2.51 -19.84
C GLY A 208 9.63 -2.84 -21.16
N VAL A 209 9.41 -2.03 -22.21
CA VAL A 209 10.11 -2.19 -23.48
C VAL A 209 11.58 -1.81 -23.33
N ALA A 210 11.86 -0.65 -22.73
CA ALA A 210 13.23 -0.22 -22.51
C ALA A 210 14.01 -1.18 -21.60
N GLY A 211 13.39 -1.72 -20.55
CA GLY A 211 13.99 -2.73 -19.68
C GLY A 211 14.34 -4.01 -20.42
N PHE A 212 13.43 -4.52 -21.25
CA PHE A 212 13.69 -5.70 -22.10
C PHE A 212 14.79 -5.43 -23.15
N THR A 213 14.74 -4.28 -23.82
CA THR A 213 15.79 -3.85 -24.77
C THR A 213 17.14 -3.70 -24.07
N ALA A 214 17.17 -3.11 -22.88
CA ALA A 214 18.39 -2.96 -22.11
C ALA A 214 18.93 -4.31 -21.66
N ALA A 215 18.06 -5.22 -21.22
CA ALA A 215 18.45 -6.57 -20.84
C ALA A 215 19.08 -7.34 -22.01
N TYR A 216 18.61 -7.13 -23.24
CA TYR A 216 19.21 -7.71 -24.44
C TYR A 216 20.65 -7.21 -24.66
N TRP A 217 20.89 -5.90 -24.61
CA TRP A 217 22.21 -5.31 -24.85
C TRP A 217 23.22 -5.54 -23.72
N VAL A 218 22.74 -5.56 -22.47
CA VAL A 218 23.59 -5.87 -21.31
C VAL A 218 23.97 -7.35 -21.31
N GLY A 219 23.10 -8.23 -21.79
CA GLY A 219 23.32 -9.67 -21.78
C GLY A 219 22.96 -10.33 -20.45
N PRO A 220 23.05 -11.67 -20.38
CA PRO A 220 22.43 -12.46 -19.31
C PRO A 220 23.28 -12.59 -18.04
N ARG A 221 22.63 -12.82 -16.88
CA ARG A 221 23.28 -13.34 -15.67
C ARG A 221 23.89 -14.71 -15.93
N LEU A 222 24.71 -15.17 -14.98
CA LEU A 222 25.24 -16.52 -14.97
C LEU A 222 24.10 -17.56 -15.08
N LYS A 223 24.34 -18.63 -15.83
CA LYS A 223 23.35 -19.70 -16.04
C LYS A 223 22.87 -20.29 -14.71
N SER A 224 23.79 -20.56 -13.78
CA SER A 224 23.50 -21.06 -12.43
C SER A 224 22.56 -20.16 -11.64
N ASP A 225 22.68 -18.84 -11.82
CA ASP A 225 21.83 -17.87 -11.13
C ASP A 225 20.44 -17.75 -11.73
N ARG A 226 20.30 -17.95 -13.04
CA ARG A 226 18.99 -17.96 -13.73
C ARG A 226 18.21 -19.24 -13.45
N GLU A 227 18.90 -20.38 -13.36
CA GLU A 227 18.27 -21.67 -13.05
C GLU A 227 17.85 -21.79 -11.58
N ARG A 228 18.49 -21.05 -10.68
CA ARG A 228 18.16 -21.01 -9.25
C ARG A 228 18.03 -19.57 -8.78
N PHE A 229 16.85 -18.99 -8.93
CA PHE A 229 16.57 -17.60 -8.53
C PHE A 229 15.57 -17.56 -7.36
N SER A 230 16.08 -17.77 -6.16
CA SER A 230 15.29 -17.65 -4.93
C SER A 230 15.47 -16.25 -4.31
N PRO A 231 14.37 -15.57 -3.92
CA PRO A 231 14.44 -14.34 -3.13
C PRO A 231 15.20 -14.53 -1.84
N ASN A 232 16.03 -13.55 -1.45
CA ASN A 232 16.70 -13.61 -0.16
C ASN A 232 15.74 -13.39 1.02
N ASN A 233 14.67 -12.61 0.83
CA ASN A 233 13.68 -12.29 1.87
C ASN A 233 12.29 -12.03 1.28
N ILE A 234 11.41 -13.05 1.31
CA ILE A 234 10.05 -12.95 0.76
C ILE A 234 9.19 -11.96 1.54
N LEU A 235 9.37 -11.85 2.87
CA LEU A 235 8.58 -10.93 3.69
C LEU A 235 8.80 -9.47 3.31
N LEU A 236 10.06 -9.07 3.10
CA LEU A 236 10.39 -7.73 2.62
C LEU A 236 9.86 -7.50 1.20
N MET A 237 9.96 -8.49 0.32
CA MET A 237 9.39 -8.38 -1.04
C MET A 237 7.89 -8.07 -0.99
N ILE A 238 7.12 -8.78 -0.15
CA ILE A 238 5.69 -8.51 0.03
C ILE A 238 5.46 -7.15 0.69
N ALA A 239 6.29 -6.74 1.65
CA ALA A 239 6.21 -5.41 2.26
C ALA A 239 6.33 -4.30 1.22
N GLY A 240 7.36 -4.38 0.35
CA GLY A 240 7.55 -3.45 -0.74
C GLY A 240 6.42 -3.51 -1.76
N GLY A 241 5.87 -4.71 -2.04
CA GLY A 241 4.66 -4.88 -2.85
C GLY A 241 3.42 -4.22 -2.26
N GLY A 242 3.24 -4.29 -0.94
CA GLY A 242 2.18 -3.58 -0.23
C GLY A 242 2.35 -2.06 -0.33
N LEU A 243 3.57 -1.54 -0.13
CA LEU A 243 3.87 -0.13 -0.31
C LEU A 243 3.61 0.34 -1.76
N LEU A 244 3.94 -0.48 -2.75
CA LEU A 244 3.60 -0.23 -4.15
C LEU A 244 2.09 -0.11 -4.36
N TRP A 245 1.30 -1.04 -3.82
CA TRP A 245 -0.15 -1.03 -3.96
C TRP A 245 -0.73 0.26 -3.36
N LEU A 246 -0.44 0.58 -2.10
CA LEU A 246 -1.03 1.75 -1.47
C LEU A 246 -0.52 3.07 -2.04
N GLY A 247 0.76 3.16 -2.39
CA GLY A 247 1.28 4.37 -3.01
C GLY A 247 0.62 4.67 -4.36
N TRP A 248 0.05 3.64 -5.01
CA TRP A 248 -0.70 3.79 -6.26
C TRP A 248 -1.99 4.61 -6.11
N ALA A 249 -2.48 4.79 -4.88
CA ALA A 249 -3.55 5.75 -4.59
C ALA A 249 -3.13 7.19 -4.96
N GLY A 250 -1.88 7.58 -4.69
CA GLY A 250 -1.33 8.85 -5.15
C GLY A 250 -1.08 8.88 -6.65
N PHE A 251 -0.61 7.76 -7.20
CA PHE A 251 -0.31 7.62 -8.64
C PHE A 251 -1.56 7.82 -9.52
N ASN A 252 -2.62 7.05 -9.28
CA ASN A 252 -3.85 7.16 -10.09
C ASN A 252 -4.80 8.25 -9.57
N GLY A 253 -4.84 8.49 -8.25
CA GLY A 253 -5.71 9.51 -7.67
C GLY A 253 -5.18 10.93 -7.79
N GLY A 254 -3.87 11.12 -7.99
CA GLY A 254 -3.24 12.43 -8.22
C GLY A 254 -3.25 12.88 -9.68
N ALA A 255 -3.47 11.96 -10.63
CA ALA A 255 -3.43 12.24 -12.06
C ALA A 255 -4.45 13.30 -12.55
N PRO A 256 -5.66 13.42 -11.96
CA PRO A 256 -6.58 14.54 -12.25
C PRO A 256 -6.12 15.91 -11.77
N TYR A 257 -5.00 16.00 -11.04
CA TYR A 257 -4.47 17.22 -10.43
C TYR A 257 -5.42 17.90 -9.43
N ALA A 258 -6.43 17.18 -8.93
CA ALA A 258 -7.32 17.60 -7.85
C ALA A 258 -8.00 16.36 -7.23
N PRO A 259 -8.37 16.37 -5.94
CA PRO A 259 -9.15 15.31 -5.31
C PRO A 259 -10.62 15.43 -5.71
N ASN A 260 -10.88 15.28 -7.01
CA ASN A 260 -12.18 15.46 -7.64
C ASN A 260 -12.96 14.11 -7.71
N VAL A 261 -14.07 14.10 -8.44
CA VAL A 261 -14.88 12.88 -8.63
C VAL A 261 -14.09 11.75 -9.31
N THR A 262 -13.32 12.05 -10.36
CA THR A 262 -12.57 11.04 -11.13
C THR A 262 -11.38 10.49 -10.34
N ALA A 263 -10.70 11.30 -9.54
CA ALA A 263 -9.65 10.86 -8.61
C ALA A 263 -10.16 9.75 -7.68
N THR A 264 -11.38 9.92 -7.18
CA THR A 264 -12.00 8.98 -6.25
C THR A 264 -12.29 7.63 -6.91
N VAL A 265 -12.92 7.68 -8.09
CA VAL A 265 -13.17 6.48 -8.91
C VAL A 265 -11.85 5.81 -9.28
N ALA A 266 -10.81 6.58 -9.58
CA ALA A 266 -9.49 6.06 -9.92
C ALA A 266 -8.85 5.26 -8.79
N VAL A 267 -8.86 5.78 -7.55
CA VAL A 267 -8.29 5.04 -6.41
C VAL A 267 -9.09 3.76 -6.12
N LEU A 268 -10.42 3.80 -6.20
CA LEU A 268 -11.25 2.60 -6.03
C LEU A 268 -10.96 1.56 -7.12
N ASN A 269 -10.96 1.97 -8.39
CA ASN A 269 -10.67 1.09 -9.54
C ASN A 269 -9.27 0.49 -9.47
N THR A 270 -8.30 1.27 -8.98
CA THR A 270 -6.91 0.82 -8.75
C THR A 270 -6.88 -0.38 -7.81
N ASN A 271 -7.53 -0.26 -6.66
CA ASN A 271 -7.63 -1.33 -5.69
C ASN A 271 -8.39 -2.54 -6.22
N VAL A 272 -9.53 -2.31 -6.90
CA VAL A 272 -10.39 -3.38 -7.43
C VAL A 272 -9.68 -4.19 -8.53
N SER A 273 -8.97 -3.53 -9.43
CA SER A 273 -8.19 -4.19 -10.48
C SER A 273 -7.04 -5.02 -9.88
N ALA A 274 -6.28 -4.44 -8.94
CA ALA A 274 -5.18 -5.11 -8.25
C ALA A 274 -5.65 -6.37 -7.51
N ALA A 275 -6.74 -6.26 -6.73
CA ALA A 275 -7.31 -7.39 -6.01
C ALA A 275 -7.82 -8.48 -6.96
N THR A 276 -8.52 -8.10 -8.05
CA THR A 276 -9.03 -9.09 -9.01
C THR A 276 -7.90 -9.81 -9.73
N SER A 277 -6.86 -9.09 -10.14
CA SER A 277 -5.68 -9.64 -10.80
C SER A 277 -4.88 -10.57 -9.90
N LEU A 278 -4.66 -10.19 -8.63
CA LEU A 278 -4.04 -11.03 -7.61
C LEU A 278 -4.81 -12.35 -7.44
N LEU A 279 -6.14 -12.27 -7.29
CA LEU A 279 -6.97 -13.46 -7.10
C LEU A 279 -7.00 -14.34 -8.35
N THR A 280 -7.08 -13.76 -9.55
CA THR A 280 -7.01 -14.51 -10.82
C THR A 280 -5.67 -15.21 -10.96
N TRP A 281 -4.55 -14.51 -10.73
CA TRP A 281 -3.22 -15.10 -10.78
C TRP A 281 -3.08 -16.26 -9.79
N THR A 282 -3.49 -16.04 -8.54
CA THR A 282 -3.47 -17.06 -7.48
C THR A 282 -4.31 -18.28 -7.87
N CYS A 283 -5.50 -18.08 -8.44
CA CYS A 283 -6.34 -19.16 -8.93
C CYS A 283 -5.65 -19.95 -10.06
N LEU A 284 -5.00 -19.27 -11.01
CA LEU A 284 -4.27 -19.92 -12.09
C LEU A 284 -3.08 -20.73 -11.55
N ASP A 285 -2.32 -20.19 -10.59
CA ASP A 285 -1.23 -20.94 -9.96
C ASP A 285 -1.74 -22.21 -9.25
N VAL A 286 -2.86 -22.11 -8.52
CA VAL A 286 -3.49 -23.28 -7.89
C VAL A 286 -4.00 -24.29 -8.92
N ILE A 287 -4.61 -23.84 -10.01
CA ILE A 287 -5.16 -24.72 -11.05
C ILE A 287 -4.06 -25.46 -11.82
N PHE A 288 -2.99 -24.76 -12.22
CA PHE A 288 -1.94 -25.31 -13.10
C PHE A 288 -0.75 -25.90 -12.34
N PHE A 289 -0.44 -25.41 -11.14
CA PHE A 289 0.71 -25.84 -10.35
C PHE A 289 0.35 -26.46 -8.99
N GLY A 290 -0.94 -26.46 -8.60
CA GLY A 290 -1.45 -27.17 -7.41
C GLY A 290 -1.30 -26.45 -6.08
N LYS A 291 -0.52 -25.35 -6.01
CA LYS A 291 -0.30 -24.54 -4.80
C LYS A 291 -0.33 -23.04 -5.13
N PRO A 292 -0.78 -22.17 -4.21
CA PRO A 292 -0.69 -20.73 -4.41
C PRO A 292 0.75 -20.24 -4.18
N SER A 293 1.29 -19.46 -5.13
CA SER A 293 2.60 -18.79 -5.00
C SER A 293 2.43 -17.37 -4.47
N VAL A 294 3.22 -16.98 -3.48
CA VAL A 294 3.18 -15.61 -2.96
C VAL A 294 3.91 -14.65 -3.89
N ILE A 295 5.02 -15.10 -4.51
CA ILE A 295 5.68 -14.35 -5.58
C ILE A 295 4.69 -14.12 -6.73
N GLY A 296 3.96 -15.16 -7.14
CA GLY A 296 2.91 -15.07 -8.14
C GLY A 296 1.82 -14.07 -7.76
N ALA A 297 1.31 -14.12 -6.53
CA ALA A 297 0.31 -13.17 -6.04
C ALA A 297 0.77 -11.71 -6.09
N VAL A 298 2.03 -11.42 -5.72
CA VAL A 298 2.62 -10.07 -5.82
C VAL A 298 2.75 -9.64 -7.29
N GLN A 299 3.16 -10.55 -8.18
CA GLN A 299 3.22 -10.26 -9.62
C GLN A 299 1.83 -9.97 -10.21
N GLY A 300 0.82 -10.77 -9.85
CA GLY A 300 -0.57 -10.57 -10.27
C GLY A 300 -1.16 -9.25 -9.75
N MET A 301 -0.86 -8.87 -8.52
CA MET A 301 -1.20 -7.55 -7.99
C MET A 301 -0.58 -6.43 -8.83
N MET A 302 0.73 -6.50 -9.13
CA MET A 302 1.43 -5.50 -9.93
C MET A 302 0.86 -5.37 -11.34
N THR A 303 0.54 -6.48 -12.02
CA THR A 303 -0.05 -6.42 -13.36
C THR A 303 -1.44 -5.79 -13.36
N GLY A 304 -2.24 -6.04 -12.30
CA GLY A 304 -3.54 -5.42 -12.11
C GLY A 304 -3.45 -3.90 -11.94
N LEU A 305 -2.48 -3.44 -11.15
CA LEU A 305 -2.18 -2.02 -10.95
C LEU A 305 -1.72 -1.36 -12.26
N VAL A 306 -0.83 -2.00 -13.02
CA VAL A 306 -0.36 -1.48 -14.31
C VAL A 306 -1.48 -1.41 -15.36
N CYS A 307 -2.31 -2.46 -15.45
CA CYS A 307 -3.35 -2.56 -16.47
C CYS A 307 -4.42 -1.46 -16.31
N ILE A 308 -4.77 -1.10 -15.07
CA ILE A 308 -5.81 -0.10 -14.82
C ILE A 308 -5.31 1.35 -14.98
N THR A 309 -4.01 1.60 -14.81
CA THR A 309 -3.37 2.93 -14.94
C THR A 309 -3.91 3.79 -16.10
N PRO A 310 -3.91 3.36 -17.37
CA PRO A 310 -4.35 4.23 -18.47
C PRO A 310 -5.84 4.58 -18.45
N GLY A 311 -6.68 3.89 -17.66
CA GLY A 311 -8.14 4.10 -17.60
C GLY A 311 -8.71 4.29 -16.20
N ALA A 312 -7.88 4.48 -15.17
CA ALA A 312 -8.29 4.32 -13.78
C ALA A 312 -9.50 5.19 -13.40
N GLY A 313 -9.48 6.48 -13.74
CA GLY A 313 -10.60 7.40 -13.49
C GLY A 313 -11.64 7.47 -14.61
N LEU A 314 -11.52 6.65 -15.66
CA LEU A 314 -12.29 6.78 -16.91
C LEU A 314 -13.22 5.59 -17.18
N VAL A 315 -13.08 4.48 -16.45
CA VAL A 315 -13.88 3.27 -16.62
C VAL A 315 -14.77 3.00 -15.41
N HIS A 316 -15.88 2.28 -15.61
CA HIS A 316 -16.68 1.78 -14.49
C HIS A 316 -15.91 0.79 -13.62
N THR A 317 -16.30 0.65 -12.35
CA THR A 317 -15.63 -0.28 -11.42
C THR A 317 -15.83 -1.75 -11.78
N TRP A 318 -16.96 -2.13 -12.37
CA TRP A 318 -17.10 -3.48 -12.93
C TRP A 318 -16.14 -3.72 -14.11
N SER A 319 -15.84 -2.69 -14.91
CA SER A 319 -14.84 -2.74 -15.98
C SER A 319 -13.44 -2.91 -15.40
N ALA A 320 -13.13 -2.23 -14.29
CA ALA A 320 -11.86 -2.41 -13.58
C ALA A 320 -11.67 -3.85 -13.05
N MET A 321 -12.74 -4.51 -12.59
CA MET A 321 -12.68 -5.95 -12.27
C MET A 321 -12.33 -6.80 -13.50
N LEU A 322 -12.97 -6.53 -14.64
CA LEU A 322 -12.68 -7.24 -15.88
C LEU A 322 -11.23 -7.00 -16.35
N MET A 323 -10.75 -5.76 -16.27
CA MET A 323 -9.35 -5.42 -16.56
C MET A 323 -8.38 -6.16 -15.63
N GLY A 324 -8.69 -6.27 -14.34
CA GLY A 324 -7.92 -7.06 -13.39
C GLY A 324 -7.90 -8.55 -13.74
N MET A 325 -9.03 -9.12 -14.17
CA MET A 325 -9.07 -10.53 -14.61
C MET A 325 -8.18 -10.78 -15.84
N PHE A 326 -8.19 -9.88 -16.82
CA PHE A 326 -7.29 -9.97 -17.97
C PHE A 326 -5.83 -9.74 -17.58
N ALA A 327 -5.55 -8.81 -16.66
CA ALA A 327 -4.22 -8.53 -16.15
C ALA A 327 -3.64 -9.69 -15.32
N GLY A 328 -4.48 -10.47 -14.66
CA GLY A 328 -4.07 -11.66 -13.91
C GLY A 328 -3.84 -12.88 -14.80
N SER A 329 -4.45 -12.91 -16.00
CA SER A 329 -4.41 -14.08 -16.90
C SER A 329 -3.47 -13.93 -18.08
N ILE A 330 -3.45 -12.79 -18.76
CA ILE A 330 -2.63 -12.56 -19.96
C ILE A 330 -1.14 -12.45 -19.61
N PRO A 331 -0.69 -11.52 -18.73
CA PRO A 331 0.68 -11.51 -18.21
C PRO A 331 1.12 -12.84 -17.58
N TRP A 332 0.23 -13.53 -16.86
CA TRP A 332 0.51 -14.87 -16.34
C TRP A 332 0.82 -15.85 -17.47
N PHE A 333 -0.02 -15.89 -18.51
CA PHE A 333 0.20 -16.76 -19.66
C PHE A 333 1.48 -16.40 -20.42
N THR A 334 1.74 -15.12 -20.65
CA THR A 334 2.94 -14.69 -21.38
C THR A 334 4.21 -15.00 -20.60
N MET A 335 4.20 -14.84 -19.28
CA MET A 335 5.34 -15.09 -18.40
C MET A 335 5.55 -16.60 -18.13
N MET A 336 4.49 -17.33 -17.76
CA MET A 336 4.61 -18.72 -17.30
C MET A 336 4.65 -19.73 -18.44
N ILE A 337 3.98 -19.44 -19.56
CA ILE A 337 3.83 -20.37 -20.69
C ILE A 337 4.60 -19.89 -21.91
N LEU A 338 4.31 -18.70 -22.43
CA LEU A 338 4.88 -18.23 -23.70
C LEU A 338 6.40 -17.99 -23.60
N HIS A 339 6.86 -17.35 -22.53
CA HIS A 339 8.29 -17.08 -22.32
C HIS A 339 9.11 -18.36 -22.33
N LYS A 340 8.63 -19.43 -21.67
CA LYS A 340 9.30 -20.74 -21.63
C LYS A 340 9.27 -21.49 -22.96
N LYS A 341 8.37 -21.14 -23.88
CA LYS A 341 8.24 -21.77 -25.21
C LYS A 341 8.93 -20.98 -26.33
N SER A 342 9.16 -19.69 -26.15
CA SER A 342 9.73 -18.82 -27.17
C SER A 342 11.25 -18.76 -27.08
N THR A 343 11.93 -19.24 -28.13
CA THR A 343 13.40 -19.15 -28.23
C THR A 343 13.90 -17.71 -28.27
N PHE A 344 13.09 -16.77 -28.76
CA PHE A 344 13.42 -15.34 -28.74
C PHE A 344 13.37 -14.78 -27.31
N LEU A 345 12.29 -15.03 -26.58
CA LEU A 345 12.12 -14.49 -25.23
C LEU A 345 13.15 -15.07 -24.24
N MET A 346 13.48 -16.36 -24.35
CA MET A 346 14.50 -16.99 -23.49
C MET A 346 15.93 -16.48 -23.72
N LYS A 347 16.20 -15.79 -24.84
CA LYS A 347 17.53 -15.17 -25.08
C LYS A 347 17.76 -13.95 -24.19
N VAL A 348 16.70 -13.29 -23.75
CA VAL A 348 16.77 -12.06 -22.95
C VAL A 348 16.52 -12.39 -21.49
N ASP A 349 17.51 -12.13 -20.65
CA ASP A 349 17.42 -12.32 -19.21
C ASP A 349 16.80 -11.09 -18.53
N ASP A 350 15.49 -10.95 -18.63
CA ASP A 350 14.71 -9.94 -17.93
C ASP A 350 14.47 -10.35 -16.48
N THR A 351 15.24 -9.77 -15.55
CA THR A 351 15.43 -10.32 -14.19
C THR A 351 14.14 -10.46 -13.39
N LEU A 352 13.29 -9.43 -13.38
CA LEU A 352 12.00 -9.45 -12.69
C LEU A 352 10.82 -9.57 -13.66
N ALA A 353 11.07 -9.97 -14.90
CA ALA A 353 10.05 -10.09 -15.95
C ALA A 353 9.27 -8.77 -16.18
N VAL A 354 9.96 -7.63 -16.11
CA VAL A 354 9.41 -6.26 -16.28
C VAL A 354 8.69 -6.12 -17.63
N PHE A 355 9.13 -6.83 -18.66
CA PHE A 355 8.45 -6.89 -19.94
C PHE A 355 7.00 -7.37 -19.81
N HIS A 356 6.76 -8.45 -19.06
CA HIS A 356 5.40 -9.00 -18.92
C HIS A 356 4.58 -8.16 -17.93
N THR A 357 5.20 -7.70 -16.86
CA THR A 357 4.50 -6.99 -15.78
C THR A 357 4.19 -5.55 -16.14
N HIS A 358 4.99 -4.92 -17.01
CA HIS A 358 4.82 -3.53 -17.42
C HIS A 358 4.50 -3.34 -18.90
N ALA A 359 5.25 -3.95 -19.84
CA ALA A 359 4.98 -3.73 -21.27
C ALA A 359 3.70 -4.45 -21.74
N VAL A 360 3.58 -5.75 -21.45
CA VAL A 360 2.37 -6.53 -21.83
C VAL A 360 1.14 -5.99 -21.10
N ALA A 361 1.23 -5.79 -19.77
CA ALA A 361 0.14 -5.24 -18.98
C ALA A 361 -0.22 -3.79 -19.36
N GLY A 362 0.77 -2.94 -19.70
CA GLY A 362 0.54 -1.56 -20.12
C GLY A 362 -0.13 -1.46 -21.49
N ILE A 363 0.28 -2.30 -22.47
CA ILE A 363 -0.43 -2.42 -23.76
C ILE A 363 -1.87 -2.89 -23.53
N LEU A 364 -2.05 -3.95 -22.74
CA LEU A 364 -3.35 -4.50 -22.42
C LEU A 364 -4.26 -3.43 -21.78
N GLY A 365 -3.74 -2.70 -20.80
CA GLY A 365 -4.44 -1.60 -20.15
C GLY A 365 -4.89 -0.54 -21.13
N GLY A 366 -3.98 -0.03 -21.96
CA GLY A 366 -4.33 1.04 -22.90
C GLY A 366 -5.30 0.57 -23.99
N VAL A 367 -5.22 -0.69 -24.43
CA VAL A 367 -6.21 -1.31 -25.34
C VAL A 367 -7.57 -1.40 -24.67
N LEU A 368 -7.65 -1.94 -23.45
CA LEU A 368 -8.89 -2.08 -22.70
C LEU A 368 -9.52 -0.72 -22.38
N THR A 369 -8.73 0.30 -22.03
CA THR A 369 -9.22 1.68 -21.89
C THR A 369 -9.81 2.20 -23.20
N GLY A 370 -9.16 1.97 -24.34
CA GLY A 370 -9.70 2.30 -25.65
C GLY A 370 -11.05 1.65 -25.97
N LEU A 371 -11.37 0.54 -25.31
CA LEU A 371 -12.67 -0.13 -25.42
C LEU A 371 -13.69 0.38 -24.39
N LEU A 372 -13.24 0.59 -23.15
CA LEU A 372 -14.08 0.69 -21.94
C LEU A 372 -14.19 2.10 -21.33
N ALA A 373 -13.46 3.10 -21.83
CA ALA A 373 -13.55 4.47 -21.32
C ALA A 373 -14.96 5.05 -21.52
N THR A 374 -15.58 5.53 -20.45
CA THR A 374 -16.96 6.00 -20.44
C THR A 374 -17.03 7.47 -20.90
N PRO A 375 -18.03 7.86 -21.70
CA PRO A 375 -18.14 9.24 -22.17
C PRO A 375 -18.38 10.22 -21.02
N GLU A 376 -19.08 9.81 -19.96
CA GLU A 376 -19.36 10.62 -18.79
C GLU A 376 -18.09 10.96 -18.00
N LEU A 377 -17.29 9.96 -17.61
CA LEU A 377 -16.02 10.20 -16.91
C LEU A 377 -14.98 10.87 -17.81
N CYS A 378 -14.93 10.53 -19.10
CA CYS A 378 -14.09 11.24 -20.05
C CYS A 378 -14.48 12.72 -20.16
N ALA A 379 -15.76 13.08 -20.12
CA ALA A 379 -16.17 14.48 -20.15
C ALA A 379 -15.74 15.27 -18.90
N LEU A 380 -15.45 14.59 -17.79
CA LEU A 380 -14.98 15.23 -16.56
C LEU A 380 -13.48 15.54 -16.58
N ASP A 381 -12.67 14.69 -17.21
CA ASP A 381 -11.22 14.69 -17.02
C ASP A 381 -10.40 14.67 -18.32
N CYS A 382 -10.96 14.12 -19.41
CA CYS A 382 -10.25 14.08 -20.68
C CYS A 382 -10.20 15.47 -21.32
N PRO A 383 -9.02 15.89 -21.81
CA PRO A 383 -8.83 17.23 -22.34
C PRO A 383 -9.37 17.39 -23.77
N ILE A 384 -9.53 16.31 -24.53
CA ILE A 384 -10.10 16.38 -25.88
C ILE A 384 -11.60 16.06 -25.80
N PRO A 385 -12.46 16.91 -26.39
CA PRO A 385 -13.89 16.67 -26.38
C PRO A 385 -14.26 15.34 -27.04
N ASN A 386 -15.36 14.73 -26.56
CA ASN A 386 -15.94 13.52 -27.13
C ASN A 386 -15.07 12.25 -27.05
N MET A 387 -13.94 12.27 -26.34
CA MET A 387 -13.18 11.05 -26.02
C MET A 387 -14.09 10.06 -25.30
N ARG A 388 -14.08 8.81 -25.78
CA ARG A 388 -14.84 7.68 -25.23
C ARG A 388 -14.30 6.39 -25.84
N GLY A 389 -14.57 5.26 -25.21
CA GLY A 389 -14.19 3.94 -25.69
C GLY A 389 -15.10 3.42 -26.80
N VAL A 390 -14.62 2.39 -27.51
CA VAL A 390 -15.34 1.75 -28.62
C VAL A 390 -16.75 1.29 -28.22
N PHE A 391 -16.93 0.76 -27.02
CA PHE A 391 -18.23 0.27 -26.55
C PHE A 391 -19.25 1.39 -26.28
N TYR A 392 -18.82 2.66 -26.26
CA TYR A 392 -19.68 3.83 -26.08
C TYR A 392 -19.78 4.68 -27.35
N GLY A 393 -19.49 4.08 -28.51
CA GLY A 393 -19.77 4.69 -29.81
C GLY A 393 -18.67 5.60 -30.37
N SER A 394 -17.41 5.48 -29.92
CA SER A 394 -16.28 6.18 -30.56
C SER A 394 -15.95 5.69 -31.97
N GLY A 395 -16.49 4.54 -32.37
CA GLY A 395 -16.00 3.76 -33.51
C GLY A 395 -14.62 3.14 -33.24
N ILE A 396 -14.14 2.29 -34.16
CA ILE A 396 -12.84 1.59 -34.03
C ILE A 396 -11.64 2.54 -34.03
N GLY A 397 -11.86 3.80 -34.41
CA GLY A 397 -10.82 4.85 -34.45
C GLY A 397 -10.12 5.04 -33.11
N GLN A 398 -10.84 5.00 -31.98
CA GLN A 398 -10.21 5.14 -30.66
C GLN A 398 -9.24 3.98 -30.37
N LEU A 399 -9.61 2.74 -30.71
CA LEU A 399 -8.70 1.61 -30.57
C LEU A 399 -7.46 1.76 -31.46
N GLY A 400 -7.65 2.27 -32.69
CA GLY A 400 -6.54 2.60 -33.60
C GLY A 400 -5.56 3.63 -33.00
N LYS A 401 -6.07 4.65 -32.29
CA LYS A 401 -5.25 5.64 -31.57
C LYS A 401 -4.44 4.99 -30.46
N GLN A 402 -5.07 4.15 -29.63
CA GLN A 402 -4.37 3.43 -28.55
C GLN A 402 -3.24 2.56 -29.11
N LEU A 403 -3.50 1.78 -30.16
CA LEU A 403 -2.49 0.94 -30.81
C LEU A 403 -1.37 1.77 -31.45
N GLY A 404 -1.71 2.89 -32.10
CA GLY A 404 -0.72 3.80 -32.68
C GLY A 404 0.18 4.44 -31.62
N GLY A 405 -0.40 4.88 -30.50
CA GLY A 405 0.35 5.38 -29.35
C GLY A 405 1.28 4.32 -28.74
N ALA A 406 0.76 3.11 -28.51
CA ALA A 406 1.56 1.98 -28.02
C ALA A 406 2.71 1.63 -28.97
N LEU A 407 2.46 1.63 -30.28
CA LEU A 407 3.48 1.37 -31.30
C LEU A 407 4.57 2.45 -31.28
N PHE A 408 4.19 3.73 -31.22
CA PHE A 408 5.16 4.82 -31.12
C PHE A 408 6.06 4.68 -29.90
N VAL A 409 5.47 4.48 -28.71
CA VAL A 409 6.24 4.34 -27.46
C VAL A 409 7.16 3.11 -27.52
N THR A 410 6.69 1.99 -28.08
CA THR A 410 7.50 0.78 -28.25
C THR A 410 8.69 1.02 -29.17
N VAL A 411 8.46 1.59 -30.35
CA VAL A 411 9.51 1.83 -31.35
C VAL A 411 10.53 2.85 -30.85
N TRP A 412 10.06 3.95 -30.24
CA TRP A 412 10.94 4.98 -29.69
C TRP A 412 11.86 4.42 -28.60
N ASN A 413 11.29 3.67 -27.64
CA ASN A 413 12.06 3.07 -26.57
C ASN A 413 13.05 2.01 -27.07
N LEU A 414 12.68 1.22 -28.07
CA LEU A 414 13.60 0.26 -28.69
C LEU A 414 14.82 0.98 -29.31
N ILE A 415 14.58 2.04 -30.08
CA ILE A 415 15.64 2.78 -30.79
C ILE A 415 16.53 3.54 -29.81
N VAL A 416 15.94 4.38 -28.96
CA VAL A 416 16.69 5.29 -28.07
C VAL A 416 17.43 4.51 -26.99
N THR A 417 16.82 3.50 -26.39
CA THR A 417 17.49 2.65 -25.38
C THR A 417 18.69 1.94 -25.99
N SER A 418 18.55 1.41 -27.21
CA SER A 418 19.66 0.78 -27.94
C SER A 418 20.79 1.78 -28.23
N ALA A 419 20.45 2.97 -28.73
CA ALA A 419 21.43 4.01 -29.04
C ALA A 419 22.20 4.47 -27.80
N ILE A 420 21.52 4.69 -26.67
CA ILE A 420 22.15 5.07 -25.40
C ILE A 420 23.10 3.97 -24.92
N LEU A 421 22.66 2.71 -24.91
CA LEU A 421 23.49 1.60 -24.42
C LEU A 421 24.69 1.32 -25.33
N LEU A 422 24.51 1.41 -26.65
CA LEU A 422 25.63 1.31 -27.59
C LEU A 422 26.65 2.44 -27.37
N CYS A 423 26.18 3.67 -27.13
CA CYS A 423 27.05 4.80 -26.83
C CYS A 423 27.81 4.62 -25.51
N ILE A 424 27.13 4.24 -24.42
CA ILE A 424 27.77 3.95 -23.13
C ILE A 424 28.76 2.80 -23.26
N GLY A 425 28.39 1.75 -24.02
CA GLY A 425 29.21 0.56 -24.27
C GLY A 425 30.54 0.84 -24.96
N LEU A 426 30.70 2.00 -25.62
CA LEU A 426 31.99 2.44 -26.18
C LEU A 426 33.02 2.77 -25.09
N PHE A 427 32.56 3.16 -23.90
CA PHE A 427 33.43 3.67 -22.83
C PHE A 427 33.36 2.84 -21.54
N ILE A 428 32.21 2.23 -21.26
CA ILE A 428 31.93 1.51 -20.01
C ILE A 428 31.31 0.15 -20.37
N PRO A 429 31.87 -0.98 -19.89
CA PRO A 429 31.21 -2.27 -20.01
C PRO A 429 29.81 -2.22 -19.41
N LEU A 430 28.80 -2.60 -20.19
CA LEU A 430 27.40 -2.55 -19.75
C LEU A 430 27.11 -3.58 -18.64
N ARG A 431 27.79 -4.73 -18.69
CA ARG A 431 27.63 -5.86 -17.77
C ARG A 431 28.88 -6.03 -16.92
N MET A 432 28.68 -6.45 -15.67
CA MET A 432 29.77 -6.96 -14.84
C MET A 432 30.42 -8.21 -15.47
N SER A 433 31.71 -8.44 -15.18
CA SER A 433 32.38 -9.67 -15.60
C SER A 433 31.80 -10.89 -14.87
N ASP A 434 32.02 -12.09 -15.40
CA ASP A 434 31.53 -13.32 -14.75
C ASP A 434 32.11 -13.50 -13.34
N ASP A 435 33.36 -13.11 -13.11
CA ASP A 435 34.00 -13.12 -11.78
C ASP A 435 33.28 -12.16 -10.81
N GLN A 436 32.98 -10.95 -11.27
CA GLN A 436 32.22 -9.98 -10.47
C GLN A 436 30.79 -10.46 -10.20
N LEU A 437 30.16 -11.16 -11.13
CA LEU A 437 28.82 -11.74 -10.92
C LEU A 437 28.82 -12.87 -9.90
N MET A 438 29.92 -13.64 -9.81
CA MET A 438 30.09 -14.66 -8.80
C MET A 438 30.20 -14.05 -7.41
N ILE A 439 31.01 -13.00 -7.26
CA ILE A 439 31.24 -12.30 -5.98
C ILE A 439 30.01 -11.46 -5.58
N GLY A 440 29.47 -10.65 -6.49
CA GLY A 440 28.30 -9.81 -6.27
C GLY A 440 28.64 -8.44 -5.67
N ASP A 441 27.90 -8.05 -4.62
CA ASP A 441 27.93 -6.72 -4.01
C ASP A 441 29.31 -6.32 -3.49
N ASP A 442 30.10 -7.26 -2.97
CA ASP A 442 31.48 -6.99 -2.55
C ASP A 442 32.36 -6.54 -3.73
N ALA A 443 32.19 -7.13 -4.92
CA ALA A 443 32.90 -6.70 -6.12
C ALA A 443 32.39 -5.36 -6.68
N ALA A 444 31.12 -5.02 -6.46
CA ALA A 444 30.51 -3.80 -6.95
C ALA A 444 30.74 -2.59 -6.02
N HIS A 445 30.68 -2.81 -4.71
CA HIS A 445 30.62 -1.79 -3.66
C HIS A 445 31.60 -2.01 -2.51
N GLY A 446 32.18 -3.21 -2.34
CA GLY A 446 32.98 -3.57 -1.16
C GLY A 446 32.13 -3.79 0.10
N GLU A 447 30.86 -4.15 -0.08
CA GLU A 447 29.87 -4.30 0.99
C GLU A 447 29.10 -5.62 0.86
N GLU A 448 28.64 -6.16 1.98
CA GLU A 448 27.73 -7.30 2.04
C GLU A 448 26.38 -6.93 2.65
N ALA A 449 25.29 -7.47 2.08
CA ALA A 449 23.92 -7.16 2.52
C ALA A 449 23.57 -7.65 3.93
N TYR A 450 24.16 -8.76 4.37
CA TYR A 450 23.91 -9.35 5.69
C TYR A 450 25.22 -9.84 6.31
N ALA A 451 25.67 -9.20 7.39
CA ALA A 451 26.68 -9.73 8.29
C ALA A 451 26.02 -10.75 9.23
N LEU A 452 26.09 -12.04 8.90
CA LEU A 452 25.53 -13.09 9.74
C LEU A 452 26.59 -13.53 10.76
N TRP A 453 26.19 -13.68 12.03
CA TRP A 453 27.08 -14.05 13.12
C TRP A 453 27.76 -15.39 12.81
N GLY A 454 29.05 -15.36 12.49
CA GLY A 454 29.81 -16.51 11.98
C GLY A 454 30.90 -16.11 10.98
N ASP A 455 30.73 -14.98 10.31
CA ASP A 455 31.77 -14.36 9.48
C ASP A 455 32.66 -13.53 10.42
N GLY A 456 33.76 -14.13 10.88
CA GLY A 456 34.65 -13.52 11.85
C GLY A 456 35.12 -12.13 11.40
N GLU A 457 34.97 -11.14 12.27
CA GLU A 457 35.66 -9.86 12.11
C GLU A 457 37.17 -10.14 12.03
N LYS A 458 37.73 -10.13 10.82
CA LYS A 458 39.15 -9.88 10.65
C LYS A 458 39.34 -8.37 10.72
N PHE A 459 39.59 -7.90 11.93
CA PHE A 459 40.18 -6.60 12.17
C PHE A 459 41.51 -6.53 11.39
N ASP A 460 41.54 -5.80 10.28
CA ASP A 460 42.75 -5.57 9.50
C ASP A 460 43.52 -4.38 10.10
N VAL A 461 44.61 -4.68 10.79
CA VAL A 461 45.43 -3.71 11.55
C VAL A 461 46.35 -2.89 10.63
N THR A 462 46.21 -2.99 9.30
CA THR A 462 47.20 -2.40 8.37
C THR A 462 46.78 -1.14 7.62
N ARG A 463 45.62 -0.54 7.90
CA ARG A 463 45.26 0.78 7.33
C ARG A 463 45.92 1.92 8.12
N PRO A 464 46.80 2.74 7.51
CA PRO A 464 47.33 3.93 8.15
C PRO A 464 46.23 4.99 8.25
N GLU A 465 45.95 5.45 9.47
CA GLU A 465 45.13 6.64 9.71
C GLU A 465 45.78 7.86 9.05
N THR A 466 45.06 8.51 8.14
CA THR A 466 45.43 9.82 7.64
C THR A 466 44.74 10.88 8.49
N THR A 467 45.47 11.40 9.47
CA THR A 467 45.14 12.63 10.19
C THR A 467 45.00 13.80 9.21
N ARG A 468 43.80 14.33 9.05
CA ARG A 468 43.58 15.68 8.48
C ARG A 468 43.51 16.70 9.61
N THR A 469 44.54 17.54 9.65
CA THR A 469 44.65 18.72 10.50
C THR A 469 43.64 19.78 10.08
N GLY A 470 43.06 20.45 11.08
CA GLY A 470 42.17 21.58 10.90
C GLY A 470 42.90 22.84 10.43
N GLY A 471 42.17 23.68 9.69
CA GLY A 471 42.54 25.05 9.35
C GLY A 471 41.31 25.93 9.43
N ALA A 472 41.32 26.89 10.34
CA ALA A 472 40.35 27.96 10.48
C ALA A 472 40.82 29.22 9.73
N GLY A 473 39.88 30.01 9.22
CA GLY A 473 40.07 31.37 8.69
C GLY A 473 38.84 31.79 7.89
N GLY A 474 37.96 32.66 8.43
CA GLY A 474 37.89 34.10 8.09
C GLY A 474 37.03 34.31 6.83
N GLY A 475 36.01 35.15 6.71
CA GLY A 475 35.56 36.34 7.42
C GLY A 475 35.04 37.33 6.37
N GLY A 476 33.73 37.67 6.43
CA GLY A 476 33.10 38.90 5.92
C GLY A 476 32.98 39.14 4.39
N ARG A 477 31.75 39.34 3.89
CA ARG A 477 31.15 40.68 3.65
C ARG A 477 29.79 40.57 2.95
N GLU A 478 28.90 41.47 3.35
CA GLU A 478 27.63 41.80 2.71
C GLU A 478 27.82 42.29 1.27
N ASP A 479 26.81 42.07 0.43
CA ASP A 479 26.32 43.09 -0.49
C ASP A 479 24.83 42.83 -0.81
N THR A 480 24.02 43.84 -0.52
CA THR A 480 22.61 44.00 -0.86
C THR A 480 22.43 44.34 -2.35
N MET A 481 21.35 43.91 -2.98
CA MET A 481 20.68 44.77 -3.97
C MET A 481 19.18 44.46 -4.14
N GLU A 482 18.40 45.50 -3.85
CA GLU A 482 16.96 45.65 -4.04
C GLU A 482 16.56 45.87 -5.51
N GLN A 483 15.34 45.41 -5.83
CA GLN A 483 14.33 45.99 -6.74
C GLN A 483 14.53 46.02 -8.28
N ARG A 484 13.55 45.41 -8.96
CA ARG A 484 12.66 45.90 -10.06
C ARG A 484 12.28 44.68 -10.93
N LEU A 485 11.02 44.36 -11.26
CA LEU A 485 10.08 45.13 -12.07
C LEU A 485 8.62 44.63 -11.91
N THR A 486 7.69 45.56 -12.08
CA THR A 486 6.23 45.46 -11.96
C THR A 486 5.54 45.14 -13.28
N ASN A 487 4.36 44.52 -13.16
CA ASN A 487 3.13 44.63 -13.98
C ASN A 487 3.17 44.39 -15.50
N MET A 488 2.36 43.42 -15.95
CA MET A 488 1.34 43.64 -16.98
C MET A 488 0.11 42.76 -16.72
N GLY A 489 -1.03 43.40 -16.42
CA GLY A 489 -2.35 42.77 -16.44
C GLY A 489 -2.94 42.82 -17.85
N ALA A 490 -3.54 41.72 -18.29
CA ALA A 490 -4.35 41.69 -19.50
C ALA A 490 -5.76 41.22 -19.15
N ARG A 491 -6.73 42.12 -19.39
CA ARG A 491 -8.17 41.82 -19.41
C ARG A 491 -8.45 40.91 -20.60
N VAL A 492 -9.11 39.77 -20.36
CA VAL A 492 -9.69 38.93 -21.42
C VAL A 492 -11.19 39.19 -21.44
N MET A 493 -11.70 39.67 -22.59
CA MET A 493 -13.12 39.74 -22.91
C MET A 493 -13.65 38.32 -23.13
N ALA A 494 -14.74 37.97 -22.44
CA ALA A 494 -15.41 36.69 -22.54
C ALA A 494 -16.17 36.57 -23.87
N LEU A 495 -15.75 35.62 -24.72
CA LEU A 495 -16.63 34.94 -25.67
C LEU A 495 -17.23 33.72 -24.96
N PRO A 496 -18.43 33.25 -25.34
CA PRO A 496 -19.08 32.13 -24.68
C PRO A 496 -18.34 30.83 -25.04
N THR A 497 -17.35 30.47 -24.23
CA THR A 497 -16.66 29.18 -24.30
C THR A 497 -17.51 28.14 -23.56
N ARG A 498 -17.69 26.97 -24.18
CA ARG A 498 -18.29 25.80 -23.53
C ARG A 498 -17.43 25.40 -22.32
N PRO A 499 -18.01 24.86 -21.23
CA PRO A 499 -17.27 24.54 -20.01
C PRO A 499 -16.20 23.45 -20.29
N GLY A 500 -14.92 23.80 -20.13
CA GLY A 500 -13.80 22.86 -20.10
C GLY A 500 -13.41 22.47 -18.66
N PRO A 501 -12.61 21.40 -18.47
CA PRO A 501 -12.26 20.84 -17.16
C PRO A 501 -11.42 21.74 -16.23
N TYR A 502 -11.00 22.94 -16.66
CA TYR A 502 -10.07 23.79 -15.90
C TYR A 502 -10.59 25.24 -15.67
N MET A 503 -11.91 25.40 -15.56
CA MET A 503 -12.52 26.63 -15.03
C MET A 503 -12.36 26.72 -13.50
N PRO A 504 -12.58 27.89 -12.86
CA PRO A 504 -12.52 28.07 -11.40
C PRO A 504 -13.30 27.02 -10.59
N ARG A 505 -14.30 26.38 -11.21
CA ARG A 505 -14.94 25.15 -10.74
C ARG A 505 -15.12 24.17 -11.91
N PRO A 506 -14.28 23.13 -12.04
CA PRO A 506 -14.43 22.07 -13.04
C PRO A 506 -15.76 21.33 -12.91
N PRO A 507 -16.33 20.74 -13.99
CA PRO A 507 -17.43 19.78 -13.88
C PRO A 507 -17.10 18.59 -12.95
N ALA A 508 -15.84 18.18 -12.88
CA ALA A 508 -15.34 17.14 -11.98
C ALA A 508 -15.38 17.54 -10.49
N VAL A 509 -15.58 18.84 -10.18
CA VAL A 509 -15.72 19.39 -8.83
C VAL A 509 -17.11 20.04 -8.71
N PRO A 510 -18.17 19.24 -8.54
CA PRO A 510 -19.52 19.77 -8.40
C PRO A 510 -19.65 20.65 -7.14
N GLU A 511 -20.70 21.48 -7.08
CA GLU A 511 -20.87 22.47 -6.00
C GLU A 511 -20.87 21.88 -4.58
N TRP A 512 -21.36 20.64 -4.44
CA TRP A 512 -21.38 19.94 -3.16
C TRP A 512 -20.03 19.31 -2.78
N LEU A 513 -19.05 19.21 -3.69
CA LEU A 513 -17.78 18.55 -3.41
C LEU A 513 -16.82 19.51 -2.69
N ASN A 514 -16.36 19.11 -1.51
CA ASN A 514 -15.25 19.78 -0.83
C ASN A 514 -13.96 19.02 -1.11
N THR A 515 -13.01 19.68 -1.77
CA THR A 515 -11.73 19.05 -2.16
C THR A 515 -10.84 18.75 -0.96
N GLY A 516 -10.94 19.52 0.13
CA GLY A 516 -10.26 19.22 1.39
C GLY A 516 -10.81 17.96 2.07
N ASP A 517 -12.13 17.83 2.11
CA ASP A 517 -12.78 16.64 2.70
C ASP A 517 -12.44 15.38 1.91
N ASN A 518 -12.55 15.43 0.58
CA ASN A 518 -12.26 14.29 -0.28
C ASN A 518 -10.76 13.93 -0.28
N GLY A 519 -9.87 14.93 -0.36
CA GLY A 519 -8.43 14.71 -0.31
C GLY A 519 -7.97 14.07 1.00
N TRP A 520 -8.54 14.50 2.13
CA TRP A 520 -8.29 13.86 3.42
C TRP A 520 -8.84 12.44 3.47
N GLN A 521 -10.05 12.20 2.94
CA GLN A 521 -10.65 10.87 2.97
C GLN A 521 -9.86 9.85 2.16
N LEU A 522 -9.36 10.23 0.98
CA LEU A 522 -8.46 9.40 0.18
C LEU A 522 -7.14 9.13 0.91
N ALA A 523 -6.55 10.15 1.54
CA ALA A 523 -5.34 9.98 2.35
C ALA A 523 -5.56 9.05 3.54
N ALA A 524 -6.67 9.23 4.27
CA ALA A 524 -7.04 8.44 5.42
C ALA A 524 -7.26 6.96 5.04
N ALA A 525 -7.96 6.69 3.93
CA ALA A 525 -8.12 5.34 3.41
C ALA A 525 -6.77 4.68 3.10
N THR A 526 -5.88 5.39 2.40
CA THR A 526 -4.52 4.89 2.10
C THR A 526 -3.71 4.61 3.36
N PHE A 527 -3.80 5.46 4.38
CA PHE A 527 -3.15 5.22 5.67
C PHE A 527 -3.68 3.96 6.37
N VAL A 528 -4.98 3.69 6.32
CA VAL A 528 -5.54 2.42 6.84
C VAL A 528 -5.08 1.24 6.00
N GLY A 529 -5.02 1.38 4.67
CA GLY A 529 -4.47 0.37 3.77
C GLY A 529 -3.01 0.04 4.10
N LEU A 530 -2.19 1.04 4.47
CA LEU A 530 -0.81 0.84 4.93
C LEU A 530 -0.74 0.01 6.22
N GLN A 531 -1.76 0.06 7.09
CA GLN A 531 -1.86 -0.82 8.25
C GLN A 531 -2.06 -2.27 7.82
N SER A 532 -2.92 -2.53 6.84
CA SER A 532 -3.26 -3.88 6.40
C SER A 532 -2.16 -4.54 5.57
N MET A 533 -1.80 -3.93 4.45
CA MET A 533 -1.02 -4.59 3.40
C MET A 533 0.48 -4.62 3.66
N PRO A 534 1.20 -3.51 3.96
CA PRO A 534 2.57 -3.64 4.42
C PRO A 534 2.66 -3.84 5.94
N GLY A 535 1.80 -3.19 6.75
CA GLY A 535 1.89 -3.25 8.21
C GLY A 535 1.64 -4.63 8.81
N LEU A 536 0.43 -5.16 8.70
CA LEU A 536 0.02 -6.44 9.29
C LEU A 536 0.66 -7.62 8.58
N VAL A 537 0.86 -7.56 7.26
CA VAL A 537 1.57 -8.63 6.53
C VAL A 537 2.99 -8.80 7.08
N VAL A 538 3.74 -7.71 7.25
CA VAL A 538 5.10 -7.77 7.82
C VAL A 538 5.05 -8.17 9.28
N LEU A 539 4.15 -7.58 10.08
CA LEU A 539 4.02 -7.92 11.49
C LEU A 539 3.74 -9.41 11.68
N TYR A 540 2.77 -9.96 10.95
CA TYR A 540 2.35 -11.36 11.07
C TYR A 540 3.37 -12.32 10.51
N GLY A 541 3.97 -11.99 9.37
CA GLY A 541 5.04 -12.81 8.79
C GLY A 541 6.27 -12.88 9.69
N SER A 542 6.58 -11.84 10.46
CA SER A 542 7.81 -11.74 11.26
C SER A 542 7.65 -12.19 12.72
N ILE A 543 6.46 -12.08 13.31
CA ILE A 543 6.18 -12.47 14.70
C ILE A 543 6.01 -13.98 14.90
N VAL A 544 5.64 -14.72 13.85
CA VAL A 544 5.52 -16.18 13.88
C VAL A 544 6.88 -16.86 13.72
N LYS A 545 6.93 -18.19 13.83
CA LYS A 545 8.16 -18.95 13.49
C LYS A 545 8.49 -18.81 12.00
N LYS A 546 9.78 -18.91 11.63
CA LYS A 546 10.26 -18.83 10.23
C LYS A 546 9.44 -19.69 9.27
N LYS A 547 9.10 -20.92 9.68
CA LYS A 547 8.32 -21.87 8.87
C LYS A 547 6.86 -21.49 8.63
N TRP A 548 6.37 -20.37 9.17
CA TRP A 548 4.98 -19.90 9.04
C TRP A 548 4.89 -18.49 8.48
N ALA A 549 6.02 -17.89 8.13
CA ALA A 549 6.11 -16.49 7.75
C ALA A 549 5.37 -16.22 6.44
N VAL A 550 5.57 -17.06 5.43
CA VAL A 550 4.99 -16.91 4.09
C VAL A 550 3.48 -17.12 4.14
N ASN A 551 3.00 -18.20 4.76
CA ASN A 551 1.57 -18.48 4.86
C ASN A 551 0.84 -17.41 5.69
N SER A 552 1.45 -16.88 6.75
CA SER A 552 0.84 -15.81 7.56
C SER A 552 0.70 -14.51 6.76
N ALA A 553 1.75 -14.13 6.01
CA ALA A 553 1.71 -12.99 5.10
C ALA A 553 0.65 -13.18 4.01
N PHE A 554 0.57 -14.38 3.42
CA PHE A 554 -0.38 -14.69 2.36
C PHE A 554 -1.84 -14.72 2.86
N MET A 555 -2.11 -15.21 4.08
CA MET A 555 -3.44 -15.15 4.68
C MET A 555 -3.95 -13.70 4.77
N ALA A 556 -3.09 -12.76 5.19
CA ALA A 556 -3.42 -11.34 5.25
C ALA A 556 -3.63 -10.73 3.85
N LEU A 557 -2.73 -11.03 2.91
CA LEU A 557 -2.82 -10.59 1.51
C LEU A 557 -4.12 -11.05 0.84
N TYR A 558 -4.47 -12.33 0.99
CA TYR A 558 -5.71 -12.89 0.47
C TYR A 558 -6.93 -12.24 1.12
N ALA A 559 -6.92 -12.07 2.45
CA ALA A 559 -8.04 -11.49 3.17
C ALA A 559 -8.33 -10.06 2.69
N TYR A 560 -7.29 -9.26 2.48
CA TYR A 560 -7.41 -7.90 1.94
C TYR A 560 -8.05 -7.91 0.55
N ALA A 561 -7.50 -8.68 -0.39
CA ALA A 561 -7.99 -8.74 -1.77
C ALA A 561 -9.42 -9.32 -1.87
N SER A 562 -9.70 -10.41 -1.16
CA SER A 562 -11.01 -11.05 -1.14
C SER A 562 -12.08 -10.14 -0.54
N THR A 563 -11.74 -9.43 0.54
CA THR A 563 -12.65 -8.46 1.18
C THR A 563 -13.09 -7.42 0.18
N LEU A 564 -12.16 -6.83 -0.59
CA LEU A 564 -12.51 -5.78 -1.54
C LEU A 564 -13.53 -6.24 -2.59
N ILE A 565 -13.30 -7.41 -3.18
CA ILE A 565 -14.18 -7.92 -4.24
C ILE A 565 -15.59 -8.20 -3.70
N VAL A 566 -15.69 -8.84 -2.53
CA VAL A 566 -16.99 -9.10 -1.91
C VAL A 566 -17.64 -7.81 -1.41
N TRP A 567 -16.85 -6.84 -0.96
CA TRP A 567 -17.29 -5.54 -0.49
C TRP A 567 -18.01 -4.74 -1.58
N VAL A 568 -17.39 -4.60 -2.76
CA VAL A 568 -17.99 -3.85 -3.88
C VAL A 568 -19.15 -4.60 -4.53
N LEU A 569 -19.17 -5.93 -4.47
CA LEU A 569 -20.27 -6.73 -5.02
C LEU A 569 -21.52 -6.71 -4.13
N VAL A 570 -21.33 -6.78 -2.81
CA VAL A 570 -22.47 -6.93 -1.88
C VAL A 570 -22.24 -6.25 -0.52
N GLY A 571 -21.03 -6.36 0.04
CA GLY A 571 -20.75 -6.04 1.45
C GLY A 571 -21.02 -4.58 1.83
N PHE A 572 -20.65 -3.61 0.97
CA PHE A 572 -20.82 -2.19 1.26
C PHE A 572 -22.29 -1.83 1.51
N ARG A 573 -23.19 -2.26 0.61
CA ARG A 573 -24.63 -1.96 0.72
C ARG A 573 -25.28 -2.68 1.91
N MET A 574 -24.78 -3.84 2.32
CA MET A 574 -25.23 -4.52 3.53
C MET A 574 -24.80 -3.80 4.82
N ALA A 575 -23.67 -3.08 4.80
CA ALA A 575 -23.14 -2.35 5.95
C ALA A 575 -23.65 -0.90 6.03
N PHE A 576 -23.79 -0.19 4.91
CA PHE A 576 -24.06 1.25 4.86
C PHE A 576 -25.24 1.64 3.95
N GLY A 577 -25.95 0.66 3.38
CA GLY A 577 -27.10 0.89 2.51
C GLY A 577 -28.45 0.92 3.25
N ASP A 578 -29.49 0.52 2.53
CA ASP A 578 -30.86 0.53 3.05
C ASP A 578 -31.08 -0.59 4.06
N ARG A 579 -31.97 -0.36 5.04
CA ARG A 579 -32.30 -1.32 6.08
C ARG A 579 -33.05 -2.53 5.53
N LEU A 580 -32.56 -3.75 5.83
CA LEU A 580 -33.29 -5.01 5.61
C LEU A 580 -33.93 -5.50 6.91
N LEU A 581 -33.12 -5.59 7.97
CA LEU A 581 -33.50 -5.93 9.34
C LEU A 581 -33.03 -4.80 10.29
N PRO A 582 -33.55 -4.72 11.53
CA PRO A 582 -33.08 -3.71 12.48
C PRO A 582 -31.55 -3.71 12.72
N PHE A 583 -30.90 -4.85 12.50
CA PHE A 583 -29.47 -5.06 12.73
C PHE A 583 -28.69 -5.37 11.43
N TRP A 584 -29.32 -5.33 10.25
CA TRP A 584 -28.64 -5.70 8.99
C TRP A 584 -29.18 -4.97 7.76
N GLY A 585 -28.29 -4.57 6.86
CA GLY A 585 -28.64 -3.88 5.61
C GLY A 585 -28.97 -4.80 4.44
N LYS A 586 -29.57 -4.23 3.39
CA LYS A 586 -29.95 -4.92 2.17
C LYS A 586 -28.76 -5.10 1.23
N ALA A 587 -28.61 -6.31 0.69
CA ALA A 587 -27.61 -6.62 -0.33
C ALA A 587 -27.76 -5.76 -1.60
N GLY A 588 -26.63 -5.34 -2.16
CA GLY A 588 -26.58 -4.60 -3.43
C GLY A 588 -25.15 -4.29 -3.86
N THR A 589 -24.97 -3.91 -5.12
CA THR A 589 -23.64 -3.60 -5.69
C THR A 589 -23.25 -2.13 -5.47
N ALA A 590 -21.94 -1.90 -5.42
CA ALA A 590 -21.29 -0.59 -5.42
C ALA A 590 -20.33 -0.49 -6.62
N LEU A 591 -20.84 -0.78 -7.82
CA LEU A 591 -20.05 -0.91 -9.05
C LEU A 591 -20.44 0.07 -10.16
N THR A 592 -21.63 0.67 -10.07
CA THR A 592 -22.16 1.55 -11.10
C THR A 592 -21.64 2.96 -10.89
N GLU A 593 -21.26 3.62 -11.98
CA GLU A 593 -20.77 5.00 -11.91
C GLU A 593 -21.77 5.94 -11.27
N GLY A 594 -23.05 5.90 -11.67
CA GLY A 594 -24.06 6.79 -11.11
C GLY A 594 -24.22 6.69 -9.59
N PHE A 595 -23.91 5.53 -9.00
CA PHE A 595 -23.83 5.39 -7.54
C PHE A 595 -22.53 5.99 -7.00
N LEU A 596 -21.40 5.66 -7.62
CA LEU A 596 -20.05 5.99 -7.14
C LEU A 596 -19.67 7.48 -7.24
N VAL A 597 -20.19 8.19 -8.25
CA VAL A 597 -19.91 9.62 -8.48
C VAL A 597 -20.86 10.55 -7.70
N ALA A 598 -21.98 10.02 -7.21
CA ALA A 598 -22.92 10.77 -6.41
C ALA A 598 -22.29 11.17 -5.06
N ARG A 599 -22.83 12.22 -4.43
CA ARG A 599 -22.44 12.57 -3.06
C ARG A 599 -22.68 11.38 -2.13
N ALA A 600 -21.69 11.09 -1.29
CA ALA A 600 -21.76 10.00 -0.34
C ALA A 600 -23.00 10.12 0.57
N SER A 601 -23.69 9.01 0.83
CA SER A 601 -24.88 8.98 1.67
C SER A 601 -25.01 7.67 2.44
N VAL A 602 -25.33 7.76 3.73
CA VAL A 602 -25.69 6.59 4.56
C VAL A 602 -27.16 6.69 4.93
N PRO A 603 -28.09 6.12 4.13
CA PRO A 603 -29.51 6.46 4.24
C PRO A 603 -30.15 6.12 5.58
N ALA A 604 -29.75 4.99 6.18
CA ALA A 604 -30.36 4.49 7.40
C ALA A 604 -29.91 5.25 8.68
N THR A 605 -29.01 6.23 8.59
CA THR A 605 -28.55 7.01 9.76
C THR A 605 -29.46 8.19 10.12
N ALA A 606 -30.47 8.51 9.31
CA ALA A 606 -31.48 9.49 9.72
C ALA A 606 -32.13 9.08 11.05
N HIS A 607 -32.24 10.02 11.99
CA HIS A 607 -32.87 9.80 13.28
C HIS A 607 -34.22 10.51 13.35
N TYR A 608 -35.25 9.75 13.75
CA TYR A 608 -36.61 10.25 13.91
C TYR A 608 -37.05 10.09 15.37
N GLY A 609 -37.66 11.14 15.92
CA GLY A 609 -38.23 11.16 17.24
C GLY A 609 -39.45 10.23 17.37
N LYS A 610 -39.97 10.08 18.59
CA LYS A 610 -41.15 9.22 18.87
C LYS A 610 -42.42 9.73 18.18
N ASP A 611 -42.48 11.01 17.88
CA ASP A 611 -43.54 11.70 17.14
C ASP A 611 -43.35 11.60 15.61
N GLY A 612 -42.28 10.97 15.14
CA GLY A 612 -41.93 10.84 13.73
C GLY A 612 -41.24 12.07 13.14
N ALA A 613 -40.93 13.10 13.95
CA ALA A 613 -40.19 14.26 13.49
C ALA A 613 -38.72 13.91 13.22
N LEU A 614 -38.12 14.51 12.18
CA LEU A 614 -36.70 14.35 11.90
C LEU A 614 -35.88 15.11 12.97
N GLU A 615 -35.15 14.37 13.81
CA GLU A 615 -34.29 14.95 14.85
C GLU A 615 -32.85 15.11 14.38
N SER A 616 -32.36 14.21 13.52
CA SER A 616 -31.02 14.32 12.93
C SER A 616 -31.03 13.82 11.48
N PRO A 617 -30.50 14.59 10.51
CA PRO A 617 -30.46 14.19 9.12
C PRO A 617 -29.53 12.98 8.93
N ARG A 618 -29.74 12.26 7.83
CA ARG A 618 -28.81 11.21 7.39
C ARG A 618 -27.41 11.79 7.16
N THR A 619 -26.40 10.93 7.27
CA THR A 619 -25.00 11.28 7.05
C THR A 619 -24.73 11.45 5.56
N GLU A 620 -24.32 12.65 5.17
CA GLU A 620 -23.96 12.98 3.78
C GLU A 620 -22.64 13.75 3.75
N PRO A 621 -21.47 13.09 3.73
CA PRO A 621 -20.18 13.76 3.60
C PRO A 621 -20.09 14.55 2.28
N PHE A 622 -19.23 15.56 2.22
CA PHE A 622 -19.04 16.40 1.03
C PHE A 622 -17.97 15.82 0.09
N TYR A 623 -18.05 14.52 -0.19
CA TYR A 623 -17.20 13.78 -1.12
C TYR A 623 -17.99 12.68 -1.86
N PRO A 624 -17.46 12.09 -2.95
CA PRO A 624 -18.19 11.08 -3.73
C PRO A 624 -18.34 9.76 -2.98
N GLU A 625 -19.40 9.01 -3.26
CA GLU A 625 -19.70 7.70 -2.65
C GLU A 625 -18.53 6.72 -2.81
N ALA A 626 -17.78 6.79 -3.92
CA ALA A 626 -16.57 5.97 -4.10
C ALA A 626 -15.51 6.16 -2.99
N SER A 627 -15.39 7.35 -2.38
CA SER A 627 -14.49 7.59 -1.24
C SER A 627 -15.01 6.91 0.02
N MET A 628 -16.32 6.88 0.21
CA MET A 628 -16.96 6.15 1.31
C MET A 628 -16.75 4.64 1.17
N VAL A 629 -16.97 4.12 -0.05
CA VAL A 629 -16.79 2.70 -0.37
C VAL A 629 -15.35 2.27 -0.08
N LEU A 630 -14.37 3.06 -0.53
CA LEU A 630 -12.96 2.80 -0.32
C LEU A 630 -12.58 2.83 1.16
N PHE A 631 -12.87 3.92 1.88
CA PHE A 631 -12.48 4.05 3.29
C PHE A 631 -13.08 2.93 4.16
N GLN A 632 -14.35 2.61 3.95
CA GLN A 632 -15.01 1.56 4.72
C GLN A 632 -14.55 0.14 4.34
N PHE A 633 -14.09 -0.05 3.10
CA PHE A 633 -13.41 -1.28 2.71
C PHE A 633 -12.15 -1.50 3.55
N GLU A 634 -11.33 -0.46 3.74
CA GLU A 634 -10.07 -0.58 4.48
C GLU A 634 -10.31 -1.02 5.94
N LEU A 635 -11.35 -0.49 6.57
CA LEU A 635 -11.82 -0.91 7.90
C LEU A 635 -12.37 -2.35 7.92
N ALA A 636 -13.06 -2.77 6.85
CA ALA A 636 -13.54 -4.15 6.72
C ALA A 636 -12.38 -5.14 6.54
N ALA A 637 -11.42 -4.81 5.68
CA ALA A 637 -10.28 -5.63 5.35
C ALA A 637 -9.38 -5.82 6.58
N ILE A 638 -9.02 -4.73 7.27
CA ILE A 638 -8.18 -4.82 8.47
C ILE A 638 -8.83 -5.68 9.55
N THR A 639 -10.16 -5.68 9.69
CA THR A 639 -10.88 -6.53 10.66
C THR A 639 -10.65 -8.02 10.41
N LEU A 640 -10.72 -8.45 9.14
CA LEU A 640 -10.48 -9.84 8.74
C LEU A 640 -9.00 -10.22 8.88
N VAL A 641 -8.09 -9.30 8.56
CA VAL A 641 -6.66 -9.52 8.80
C VAL A 641 -6.40 -9.67 10.30
N LEU A 642 -6.94 -8.81 11.16
CA LEU A 642 -6.81 -8.92 12.62
C LEU A 642 -7.27 -10.27 13.17
N LEU A 643 -8.42 -10.77 12.68
CA LEU A 643 -8.93 -12.10 13.02
C LEU A 643 -7.94 -13.21 12.65
N ALA A 644 -7.28 -13.11 11.49
CA ALA A 644 -6.27 -14.07 11.04
C ALA A 644 -5.13 -14.25 12.06
N GLY A 645 -4.80 -13.21 12.83
CA GLY A 645 -3.81 -13.24 13.90
C GLY A 645 -4.05 -14.36 14.93
N SER A 646 -5.30 -14.71 15.21
CA SER A 646 -5.62 -15.84 16.09
C SER A 646 -5.37 -17.19 15.44
N LEU A 647 -5.34 -17.27 14.11
CA LEU A 647 -5.38 -18.49 13.29
C LEU A 647 -4.01 -18.88 12.67
N LEU A 648 -3.02 -17.99 12.79
CA LEU A 648 -1.71 -18.19 12.18
C LEU A 648 -1.02 -19.49 12.64
N GLY A 649 -0.31 -20.12 11.71
CA GLY A 649 0.50 -21.30 11.94
C GLY A 649 -0.26 -22.63 12.05
N ARG A 650 -1.54 -22.68 11.64
CA ARG A 650 -2.30 -23.95 11.57
C ARG A 650 -3.53 -23.99 10.67
N MET A 651 -4.13 -22.83 10.38
CA MET A 651 -5.35 -22.75 9.57
C MET A 651 -5.06 -23.27 8.16
N ASN A 652 -5.92 -24.14 7.65
CA ASN A 652 -5.83 -24.58 6.26
C ASN A 652 -6.17 -23.39 5.35
N ILE A 653 -5.28 -23.08 4.41
CA ILE A 653 -5.45 -21.92 3.53
C ILE A 653 -6.74 -21.97 2.70
N LYS A 654 -7.19 -23.16 2.26
CA LYS A 654 -8.45 -23.31 1.52
C LYS A 654 -9.66 -23.02 2.41
N ALA A 655 -9.61 -23.42 3.69
CA ALA A 655 -10.65 -23.09 4.65
C ALA A 655 -10.65 -21.59 4.97
N TRP A 656 -9.48 -20.95 5.05
CA TRP A 656 -9.35 -19.49 5.20
C TRP A 656 -9.96 -18.74 4.01
N MET A 657 -9.73 -19.24 2.80
CA MET A 657 -10.29 -18.66 1.57
C MET A 657 -11.82 -18.71 1.54
N ALA A 658 -12.44 -19.77 2.06
CA ALA A 658 -13.90 -19.86 2.20
C ALA A 658 -14.43 -19.02 3.37
N PHE A 659 -13.73 -19.03 4.52
CA PHE A 659 -14.14 -18.35 5.74
C PHE A 659 -14.21 -16.82 5.56
N THR A 660 -13.19 -16.23 4.94
CA THR A 660 -13.05 -14.77 4.78
C THR A 660 -14.29 -14.09 4.18
N PRO A 661 -14.76 -14.46 2.96
CA PRO A 661 -15.92 -13.81 2.34
C PRO A 661 -17.22 -14.06 3.11
N LEU A 662 -17.38 -15.25 3.71
CA LEU A 662 -18.55 -15.59 4.51
C LEU A 662 -18.61 -14.76 5.79
N TRP A 663 -17.48 -14.61 6.49
CA TRP A 663 -17.43 -13.85 7.73
C TRP A 663 -17.63 -12.36 7.51
N LEU A 664 -17.12 -11.81 6.40
CA LEU A 664 -17.43 -10.45 5.97
C LEU A 664 -18.95 -10.23 5.88
N LEU A 665 -19.65 -11.09 5.13
CA LEU A 665 -21.07 -10.93 4.84
C LEU A 665 -21.94 -11.19 6.06
N PHE A 666 -21.67 -12.21 6.86
CA PHE A 666 -22.58 -12.64 7.93
C PHE A 666 -22.20 -12.13 9.32
N SER A 667 -20.98 -11.66 9.54
CA SER A 667 -20.55 -11.11 10.83
C SER A 667 -20.25 -9.61 10.75
N TYR A 668 -19.28 -9.22 9.91
CA TYR A 668 -18.82 -7.82 9.84
C TYR A 668 -19.93 -6.86 9.44
N THR A 669 -20.64 -7.13 8.32
CA THR A 669 -21.69 -6.21 7.85
C THR A 669 -22.84 -6.06 8.84
N VAL A 670 -23.15 -7.09 9.64
CA VAL A 670 -24.16 -7.02 10.71
C VAL A 670 -23.71 -6.09 11.83
N CYS A 671 -22.46 -6.23 12.29
CA CYS A 671 -21.90 -5.35 13.33
C CYS A 671 -21.79 -3.91 12.82
N ALA A 672 -21.26 -3.71 11.61
CA ALA A 672 -21.12 -2.40 10.98
C ALA A 672 -22.47 -1.71 10.76
N PHE A 673 -23.46 -2.42 10.21
CA PHE A 673 -24.80 -1.85 10.03
C PHE A 673 -25.43 -1.48 11.38
N SER A 674 -25.32 -2.36 12.38
CA SER A 674 -25.90 -2.15 13.70
C SER A 674 -25.35 -0.91 14.41
N LEU A 675 -24.04 -0.63 14.28
CA LEU A 675 -23.34 0.41 15.03
C LEU A 675 -22.99 1.67 14.22
N TRP A 676 -22.90 1.59 12.90
CA TRP A 676 -22.50 2.71 12.03
C TRP A 676 -23.47 2.96 10.88
N GLY A 677 -23.99 1.90 10.26
CA GLY A 677 -24.87 2.00 9.09
C GLY A 677 -26.30 2.46 9.38
N GLY A 678 -26.62 2.83 10.62
CA GLY A 678 -27.97 3.29 10.99
C GLY A 678 -28.89 2.23 11.60
N GLY A 679 -28.35 1.06 11.96
CA GLY A 679 -29.08 0.00 12.64
C GLY A 679 -29.44 0.33 14.10
N PHE A 680 -30.02 -0.64 14.80
CA PHE A 680 -30.67 -0.39 16.09
C PHE A 680 -29.73 0.13 17.21
N LEU A 681 -28.45 -0.29 17.26
CA LEU A 681 -27.50 0.20 18.27
C LEU A 681 -27.06 1.64 17.99
N TYR A 682 -26.85 1.96 16.71
CA TYR A 682 -26.67 3.33 16.23
C TYR A 682 -27.87 4.15 16.71
N GLN A 683 -29.09 3.79 16.32
CA GLN A 683 -30.32 4.53 16.67
C GLN A 683 -30.61 4.59 18.19
N TRP A 684 -30.01 3.71 18.99
CA TRP A 684 -30.14 3.73 20.45
C TRP A 684 -29.07 4.59 21.16
N GLY A 685 -27.98 4.91 20.48
CA GLY A 685 -26.94 5.83 20.94
C GLY A 685 -25.76 5.12 21.60
N VAL A 686 -25.44 3.92 21.14
CA VAL A 686 -24.14 3.32 21.42
C VAL A 686 -23.07 4.13 20.68
N ILE A 687 -22.05 4.55 21.41
CA ILE A 687 -20.94 5.34 20.88
C ILE A 687 -19.83 4.38 20.47
N ASP A 688 -19.50 4.37 19.19
CA ASP A 688 -18.32 3.69 18.65
C ASP A 688 -17.71 4.54 17.54
N TYR A 689 -16.82 5.46 17.90
CA TYR A 689 -16.28 6.49 17.01
C TYR A 689 -15.60 5.92 15.75
N SER A 690 -14.68 4.96 15.91
CA SER A 690 -13.93 4.38 14.80
C SER A 690 -13.75 2.85 14.86
N GLY A 691 -14.38 2.13 15.79
CA GLY A 691 -14.49 0.66 15.70
C GLY A 691 -13.93 -0.11 16.88
N GLY A 692 -14.08 0.41 18.10
CA GLY A 692 -13.82 -0.35 19.31
C GLY A 692 -14.65 -1.63 19.34
N TYR A 693 -15.90 -1.58 18.88
CA TYR A 693 -16.79 -2.73 18.84
C TYR A 693 -16.84 -3.39 17.47
N VAL A 694 -17.10 -2.62 16.41
CA VAL A 694 -17.24 -3.18 15.04
C VAL A 694 -15.98 -3.90 14.56
N ILE A 695 -14.81 -3.38 14.91
CA ILE A 695 -13.51 -3.90 14.44
C ILE A 695 -12.85 -4.74 15.53
N HIS A 696 -12.47 -4.14 16.65
CA HIS A 696 -11.57 -4.79 17.62
C HIS A 696 -12.27 -5.83 18.50
N LEU A 697 -13.42 -5.50 19.10
CA LEU A 697 -14.18 -6.49 19.87
C LEU A 697 -14.65 -7.63 18.98
N SER A 698 -15.18 -7.29 17.80
CA SER A 698 -15.67 -8.25 16.81
C SER A 698 -14.56 -9.22 16.37
N SER A 699 -13.44 -8.72 15.83
CA SER A 699 -12.32 -9.55 15.39
C SER A 699 -11.67 -10.35 16.52
N GLY A 700 -11.51 -9.78 17.72
CA GLY A 700 -10.89 -10.48 18.84
C GLY A 700 -11.74 -11.64 19.38
N VAL A 701 -13.08 -11.46 19.46
CA VAL A 701 -14.01 -12.53 19.87
C VAL A 701 -14.13 -13.59 18.78
N ALA A 702 -14.27 -13.17 17.53
CA ALA A 702 -14.32 -14.09 16.40
C ALA A 702 -13.02 -14.88 16.25
N GLY A 703 -11.86 -14.24 16.40
CA GLY A 703 -10.54 -14.88 16.35
C GLY A 703 -10.38 -15.95 17.44
N PHE A 704 -10.78 -15.64 18.68
CA PHE A 704 -10.78 -16.61 19.78
C PHE A 704 -11.75 -17.77 19.52
N THR A 705 -12.96 -17.48 19.04
CA THR A 705 -13.96 -18.50 18.69
C THR A 705 -13.47 -19.39 17.55
N ALA A 706 -12.83 -18.79 16.53
CA ALA A 706 -12.27 -19.51 15.42
C ALA A 706 -11.09 -20.39 15.84
N ALA A 707 -10.22 -19.89 16.72
CA ALA A 707 -9.12 -20.65 17.28
C ALA A 707 -9.58 -21.88 18.06
N TYR A 708 -10.73 -21.80 18.73
CA TYR A 708 -11.35 -22.96 19.40
C TYR A 708 -11.77 -24.04 18.39
N TRP A 709 -12.50 -23.68 17.33
CA TRP A 709 -13.00 -24.63 16.33
C TRP A 709 -11.91 -25.21 15.43
N VAL A 710 -10.91 -24.41 15.08
CA VAL A 710 -9.75 -24.87 14.29
C VAL A 710 -8.87 -25.81 15.11
N GLY A 711 -8.77 -25.58 16.42
CA GLY A 711 -7.92 -26.35 17.32
C GLY A 711 -6.47 -25.86 17.38
N PRO A 712 -5.65 -26.47 18.24
CA PRO A 712 -4.34 -25.93 18.62
C PRO A 712 -3.22 -26.22 17.63
N ARG A 713 -2.19 -25.37 17.61
CA ARG A 713 -0.89 -25.66 16.99
C ARG A 713 -0.21 -26.83 17.69
N LEU A 714 0.85 -27.34 17.08
CA LEU A 714 1.73 -28.32 17.70
C LEU A 714 2.21 -27.82 19.07
N LYS A 715 2.26 -28.72 20.07
CA LYS A 715 2.72 -28.38 21.43
C LYS A 715 4.13 -27.75 21.42
N SER A 716 5.04 -28.30 20.60
CA SER A 716 6.40 -27.76 20.40
C SER A 716 6.44 -26.36 19.79
N ASP A 717 5.41 -25.96 19.04
CA ASP A 717 5.28 -24.61 18.50
C ASP A 717 4.72 -23.62 19.52
N ARG A 718 3.88 -24.09 20.44
CA ARG A 718 3.30 -23.29 21.52
C ARG A 718 4.30 -23.03 22.65
N GLU A 719 5.09 -24.04 23.01
CA GLU A 719 6.08 -23.93 24.09
C GLU A 719 7.30 -23.08 23.72
N ARG A 720 7.60 -22.94 22.42
CA ARG A 720 8.70 -22.11 21.91
C ARG A 720 8.19 -21.19 20.81
N PHE A 721 7.59 -20.07 21.15
CA PHE A 721 7.05 -19.11 20.19
C PHE A 721 7.88 -17.82 20.16
N SER A 722 9.05 -17.89 19.50
CA SER A 722 9.90 -16.71 19.27
C SER A 722 9.67 -16.15 17.86
N PRO A 723 9.58 -14.81 17.71
CA PRO A 723 9.57 -14.16 16.40
C PRO A 723 10.77 -14.56 15.55
N ASN A 724 10.57 -14.68 14.25
CA ASN A 724 11.67 -14.94 13.31
C ASN A 724 12.46 -13.66 12.97
N ASN A 725 11.83 -12.49 13.07
CA ASN A 725 12.52 -11.21 12.85
C ASN A 725 11.87 -10.07 13.67
N ILE A 726 12.52 -9.69 14.78
CA ILE A 726 12.00 -8.67 15.69
C ILE A 726 12.03 -7.26 15.04
N LEU A 727 13.01 -6.95 14.19
CA LEU A 727 13.11 -5.63 13.55
C LEU A 727 11.98 -5.43 12.53
N LEU A 728 11.66 -6.44 11.74
CA LEU A 728 10.50 -6.41 10.84
C LEU A 728 9.19 -6.33 11.63
N MET A 729 9.09 -7.04 12.75
CA MET A 729 7.93 -6.94 13.64
C MET A 729 7.71 -5.50 14.13
N ILE A 730 8.79 -4.82 14.55
CA ILE A 730 8.72 -3.39 14.93
C ILE A 730 8.34 -2.52 13.73
N ALA A 731 8.90 -2.76 12.54
CA ALA A 731 8.56 -2.01 11.34
C ALA A 731 7.06 -2.13 10.98
N GLY A 732 6.51 -3.34 11.04
CA GLY A 732 5.08 -3.59 10.87
C GLY A 732 4.23 -2.89 11.94
N GLY A 733 4.67 -2.94 13.21
CA GLY A 733 4.05 -2.21 14.31
C GLY A 733 4.09 -0.68 14.12
N GLY A 734 5.18 -0.13 13.58
CA GLY A 734 5.31 1.29 13.28
C GLY A 734 4.35 1.74 12.16
N LEU A 735 4.22 0.94 11.09
CA LEU A 735 3.24 1.19 10.04
C LEU A 735 1.80 1.13 10.56
N LEU A 736 1.50 0.20 11.49
CA LEU A 736 0.22 0.17 12.18
C LEU A 736 -0.06 1.44 12.96
N TRP A 737 0.91 1.94 13.73
CA TRP A 737 0.74 3.19 14.49
C TRP A 737 0.50 4.36 13.54
N LEU A 738 1.37 4.56 12.55
CA LEU A 738 1.23 5.66 11.58
C LEU A 738 -0.11 5.62 10.86
N GLY A 739 -0.51 4.46 10.36
CA GLY A 739 -1.77 4.32 9.64
C GLY A 739 -3.02 4.53 10.51
N TRP A 740 -2.90 4.41 11.84
CA TRP A 740 -4.01 4.65 12.77
C TRP A 740 -4.43 6.12 12.81
N ALA A 741 -3.56 7.04 12.35
CA ALA A 741 -3.93 8.42 12.12
C ALA A 741 -5.03 8.55 11.05
N GLY A 742 -4.96 7.76 9.97
CA GLY A 742 -6.04 7.64 8.98
C GLY A 742 -7.27 6.94 9.54
N PHE A 743 -7.06 5.87 10.32
CA PHE A 743 -8.14 5.08 10.93
C PHE A 743 -9.04 5.94 11.84
N ASN A 744 -8.47 6.63 12.83
CA ASN A 744 -9.23 7.46 13.76
C ASN A 744 -9.48 8.88 13.19
N GLY A 745 -8.56 9.43 12.42
CA GLY A 745 -8.71 10.78 11.85
C GLY A 745 -9.65 10.84 10.63
N GLY A 746 -9.88 9.71 9.94
CA GLY A 746 -10.82 9.59 8.81
C GLY A 746 -12.25 9.22 9.21
N ALA A 747 -12.45 8.67 10.41
CA ALA A 747 -13.77 8.31 10.94
C ALA A 747 -14.82 9.45 10.98
N PRO A 748 -14.47 10.74 11.20
CA PRO A 748 -15.45 11.83 11.14
C PRO A 748 -15.77 12.30 9.71
N TYR A 749 -15.26 11.63 8.67
CA TYR A 749 -15.53 11.89 7.25
C TYR A 749 -15.12 13.29 6.73
N ALA A 750 -14.33 14.04 7.49
CA ALA A 750 -13.78 15.32 7.08
C ALA A 750 -12.60 15.71 8.00
N PRO A 751 -11.63 16.52 7.53
CA PRO A 751 -10.56 17.09 8.35
C PRO A 751 -11.09 18.22 9.24
N ASN A 752 -11.96 17.88 10.19
CA ASN A 752 -12.63 18.81 11.10
C ASN A 752 -12.01 18.81 12.52
N ILE A 753 -12.61 19.57 13.44
CA ILE A 753 -12.15 19.69 14.84
C ILE A 753 -11.99 18.32 15.52
N THR A 754 -12.92 17.39 15.30
CA THR A 754 -12.87 16.05 15.90
C THR A 754 -11.78 15.17 15.28
N ALA A 755 -11.48 15.33 13.99
CA ALA A 755 -10.40 14.62 13.32
C ALA A 755 -9.03 14.96 13.94
N SER A 756 -8.74 16.25 14.14
CA SER A 756 -7.46 16.69 14.73
C SER A 756 -7.28 16.18 16.16
N ILE A 757 -8.35 16.22 16.97
CA ILE A 757 -8.35 15.68 18.34
C ILE A 757 -8.17 14.16 18.32
N ALA A 758 -8.83 13.45 17.40
CA ALA A 758 -8.73 12.01 17.27
C ALA A 758 -7.30 11.57 16.95
N VAL A 759 -6.61 12.23 16.03
CA VAL A 759 -5.21 11.91 15.70
C VAL A 759 -4.29 12.16 16.89
N LEU A 760 -4.46 13.26 17.62
CA LEU A 760 -3.66 13.55 18.82
C LEU A 760 -3.90 12.51 19.91
N ASN A 761 -5.16 12.24 20.25
CA ASN A 761 -5.55 11.27 21.28
C ASN A 761 -5.07 9.86 20.94
N THR A 762 -5.07 9.49 19.66
CA THR A 762 -4.54 8.20 19.17
C THR A 762 -3.08 8.03 19.55
N ASN A 763 -2.24 9.03 19.23
CA ASN A 763 -0.81 8.99 19.51
C ASN A 763 -0.50 9.02 21.01
N VAL A 764 -1.19 9.87 21.75
CA VAL A 764 -0.98 10.01 23.20
C VAL A 764 -1.40 8.73 23.95
N SER A 765 -2.52 8.10 23.57
CA SER A 765 -2.96 6.83 24.16
C SER A 765 -1.99 5.69 23.86
N ALA A 766 -1.55 5.57 22.60
CA ALA A 766 -0.58 4.57 22.18
C ALA A 766 0.74 4.68 22.97
N ALA A 767 1.27 5.89 23.10
CA ALA A 767 2.49 6.16 23.86
C ALA A 767 2.32 5.83 25.34
N ALA A 768 1.24 6.29 25.98
CA ALA A 768 0.95 6.01 27.39
C ALA A 768 0.82 4.50 27.66
N SER A 769 0.17 3.76 26.76
CA SER A 769 -0.01 2.32 26.86
C SER A 769 1.28 1.54 26.66
N LEU A 770 2.09 1.89 25.64
CA LEU A 770 3.41 1.30 25.41
C LEU A 770 4.30 1.46 26.65
N LEU A 771 4.38 2.68 27.20
CA LEU A 771 5.19 2.97 28.38
C LEU A 771 4.68 2.20 29.59
N THR A 772 3.37 2.18 29.81
CA THR A 772 2.76 1.44 30.92
C THR A 772 3.05 -0.06 30.83
N TRP A 773 2.85 -0.66 29.67
CA TRP A 773 3.14 -2.08 29.42
C TRP A 773 4.62 -2.39 29.67
N THR A 774 5.52 -1.56 29.13
CA THR A 774 6.97 -1.74 29.30
C THR A 774 7.37 -1.62 30.77
N CYS A 775 6.81 -0.67 31.51
CA CYS A 775 7.02 -0.54 32.95
C CYS A 775 6.53 -1.78 33.70
N LEU A 776 5.35 -2.32 33.37
CA LEU A 776 4.83 -3.55 33.99
C LEU A 776 5.75 -4.75 33.69
N ASP A 777 6.24 -4.89 32.46
CA ASP A 777 7.20 -5.94 32.12
C ASP A 777 8.49 -5.82 32.94
N VAL A 778 9.02 -4.61 33.12
CA VAL A 778 10.20 -4.38 33.97
C VAL A 778 9.91 -4.68 35.44
N ILE A 779 8.76 -4.24 35.97
CA ILE A 779 8.39 -4.43 37.38
C ILE A 779 8.20 -5.92 37.72
N PHE A 780 7.50 -6.67 36.86
CA PHE A 780 7.12 -8.06 37.16
C PHE A 780 8.09 -9.10 36.60
N PHE A 781 8.83 -8.79 35.52
CA PHE A 781 9.75 -9.73 34.86
C PHE A 781 11.22 -9.26 34.84
N GLY A 782 11.52 -8.08 35.40
CA GLY A 782 12.89 -7.57 35.60
C GLY A 782 13.57 -7.00 34.36
N LYS A 783 12.92 -7.03 33.18
CA LYS A 783 13.49 -6.54 31.92
C LYS A 783 12.40 -6.08 30.94
N PRO A 784 12.67 -5.07 30.08
CA PRO A 784 11.73 -4.66 29.05
C PRO A 784 11.59 -5.73 27.97
N SER A 785 10.39 -5.85 27.39
CA SER A 785 10.09 -6.74 26.27
C SER A 785 9.71 -5.92 25.04
N VAL A 786 10.40 -6.13 23.91
CA VAL A 786 10.04 -5.48 22.64
C VAL A 786 8.68 -5.99 22.12
N ILE A 787 8.42 -7.29 22.24
CA ILE A 787 7.12 -7.88 21.89
C ILE A 787 6.04 -7.26 22.77
N GLY A 788 6.32 -7.12 24.07
CA GLY A 788 5.43 -6.47 25.02
C GLY A 788 5.17 -5.01 24.66
N ALA A 789 6.21 -4.23 24.31
CA ALA A 789 6.05 -2.84 23.88
C ALA A 789 5.18 -2.71 22.62
N VAL A 790 5.36 -3.58 21.62
CA VAL A 790 4.50 -3.61 20.43
C VAL A 790 3.05 -3.98 20.80
N GLN A 791 2.85 -4.96 21.69
CA GLN A 791 1.51 -5.31 22.20
C GLN A 791 0.87 -4.15 22.97
N GLY A 792 1.61 -3.49 23.85
CA GLY A 792 1.14 -2.35 24.65
C GLY A 792 0.78 -1.15 23.79
N MET A 793 1.56 -0.85 22.76
CA MET A 793 1.19 0.16 21.76
C MET A 793 -0.13 -0.20 21.07
N MET A 794 -0.29 -1.44 20.59
CA MET A 794 -1.51 -1.90 19.94
C MET A 794 -2.74 -1.78 20.86
N THR A 795 -2.63 -2.17 22.13
CA THR A 795 -3.77 -2.08 23.06
C THR A 795 -4.15 -0.64 23.40
N GLY A 796 -3.18 0.29 23.42
CA GLY A 796 -3.45 1.72 23.59
C GLY A 796 -4.20 2.31 22.39
N LEU A 797 -3.79 1.93 21.18
CA LEU A 797 -4.45 2.29 19.94
C LEU A 797 -5.90 1.74 19.89
N VAL A 798 -6.08 0.47 20.22
CA VAL A 798 -7.40 -0.18 20.28
C VAL A 798 -8.31 0.46 21.34
N CYS A 799 -7.78 0.73 22.54
CA CYS A 799 -8.56 1.27 23.66
C CYS A 799 -9.13 2.65 23.34
N ILE A 800 -8.37 3.51 22.64
CA ILE A 800 -8.83 4.87 22.32
C ILE A 800 -9.77 4.94 21.12
N THR A 801 -9.70 3.97 20.19
CA THR A 801 -10.55 3.89 18.97
C THR A 801 -12.01 4.33 19.19
N PRO A 802 -12.80 3.73 20.09
CA PRO A 802 -14.23 4.07 20.24
C PRO A 802 -14.50 5.50 20.75
N GLY A 803 -13.50 6.21 21.28
CA GLY A 803 -13.64 7.55 21.85
C GLY A 803 -12.66 8.59 21.31
N ALA A 804 -11.91 8.28 20.25
CA ALA A 804 -10.72 9.04 19.87
C ALA A 804 -11.00 10.54 19.66
N GLY A 805 -12.06 10.88 18.92
CA GLY A 805 -12.48 12.27 18.69
C GLY A 805 -13.45 12.84 19.73
N LEU A 806 -13.78 12.09 20.78
CA LEU A 806 -14.89 12.40 21.71
C LEU A 806 -14.46 12.65 23.16
N VAL A 807 -13.22 12.31 23.51
CA VAL A 807 -12.67 12.47 24.86
C VAL A 807 -11.59 13.55 24.90
N HIS A 808 -11.34 14.11 26.10
CA HIS A 808 -10.20 15.01 26.31
C HIS A 808 -8.87 14.25 26.25
N THR A 809 -7.79 14.93 25.89
CA THR A 809 -6.45 14.33 25.78
C THR A 809 -5.91 13.78 27.10
N TRP A 810 -6.23 14.40 28.24
CA TRP A 810 -5.88 13.81 29.54
C TRP A 810 -6.61 12.48 29.79
N ALA A 811 -7.85 12.34 29.31
CA ALA A 811 -8.60 11.09 29.41
C ALA A 811 -8.02 10.03 28.46
N ALA A 812 -7.54 10.43 27.27
CA ALA A 812 -6.79 9.53 26.39
C ALA A 812 -5.51 8.98 27.04
N ILE A 813 -4.79 9.77 27.86
CA ILE A 813 -3.65 9.26 28.66
C ILE A 813 -4.12 8.16 29.62
N LEU A 814 -5.20 8.40 30.36
CA LEU A 814 -5.75 7.40 31.29
C LEU A 814 -6.24 6.15 30.56
N MET A 815 -6.92 6.31 29.43
CA MET A 815 -7.34 5.20 28.57
C MET A 815 -6.13 4.41 28.06
N GLY A 816 -5.02 5.08 27.73
CA GLY A 816 -3.74 4.45 27.39
C GLY A 816 -3.16 3.66 28.56
N ILE A 817 -3.12 4.23 29.77
CA ILE A 817 -2.64 3.52 30.98
C ILE A 817 -3.50 2.29 31.26
N CYS A 818 -4.83 2.42 31.20
CA CYS A 818 -5.76 1.30 31.36
C CYS A 818 -5.58 0.25 30.25
N GLY A 819 -5.40 0.69 28.99
CA GLY A 819 -5.14 -0.16 27.83
C GLY A 819 -3.80 -0.88 27.89
N GLY A 820 -2.80 -0.31 28.57
CA GLY A 820 -1.52 -0.95 28.85
C GLY A 820 -1.60 -1.94 30.01
N SER A 821 -2.47 -1.69 30.98
CA SER A 821 -2.53 -2.45 32.24
C SER A 821 -3.49 -3.64 32.20
N LEU A 822 -4.72 -3.45 31.72
CA LEU A 822 -5.77 -4.48 31.81
C LEU A 822 -5.59 -5.61 30.78
N PRO A 823 -5.34 -5.32 29.48
CA PRO A 823 -4.89 -6.33 28.53
C PRO A 823 -3.61 -7.06 28.96
N TRP A 824 -2.62 -6.34 29.54
CA TRP A 824 -1.41 -6.96 30.11
C TRP A 824 -1.77 -7.94 31.22
N PHE A 825 -2.60 -7.53 32.19
CA PHE A 825 -3.06 -8.40 33.28
C PHE A 825 -3.82 -9.62 32.74
N SER A 826 -4.71 -9.40 31.77
CA SER A 826 -5.50 -10.45 31.14
C SER A 826 -4.59 -11.50 30.45
N MET A 827 -3.58 -11.04 29.72
CA MET A 827 -2.67 -11.90 28.97
C MET A 827 -1.61 -12.57 29.86
N MET A 828 -0.97 -11.81 30.76
CA MET A 828 0.19 -12.27 31.51
C MET A 828 -0.17 -13.03 32.79
N ILE A 829 -1.34 -12.74 33.38
CA ILE A 829 -1.78 -13.32 34.66
C ILE A 829 -3.04 -14.17 34.47
N LEU A 830 -4.15 -13.58 34.00
CA LEU A 830 -5.44 -14.27 33.95
C LEU A 830 -5.42 -15.48 32.98
N HIS A 831 -4.86 -15.31 31.78
CA HIS A 831 -4.73 -16.39 30.80
C HIS A 831 -3.91 -17.57 31.36
N LYS A 832 -2.84 -17.30 32.13
CA LYS A 832 -2.02 -18.34 32.74
C LYS A 832 -2.69 -19.06 33.91
N ARG A 833 -3.70 -18.45 34.54
CA ARG A 833 -4.45 -19.04 35.66
C ARG A 833 -5.78 -19.67 35.26
N SER A 834 -6.34 -19.29 34.12
CA SER A 834 -7.64 -19.75 33.66
C SER A 834 -7.53 -21.00 32.80
N THR A 835 -8.10 -22.11 33.29
CA THR A 835 -8.19 -23.37 32.53
C THR A 835 -9.02 -23.23 31.25
N LEU A 836 -10.00 -22.32 31.23
CA LEU A 836 -10.82 -22.05 30.04
C LEU A 836 -9.99 -21.35 28.96
N LEU A 837 -9.25 -20.31 29.31
CA LEU A 837 -8.47 -19.54 28.34
C LEU A 837 -7.31 -20.36 27.76
N GLN A 838 -6.71 -21.25 28.54
CA GLN A 838 -5.62 -22.13 28.08
C GLN A 838 -6.06 -23.22 27.09
N LYS A 839 -7.36 -23.53 27.02
CA LYS A 839 -7.89 -24.51 26.05
C LYS A 839 -7.85 -23.98 24.62
N VAL A 840 -7.79 -22.67 24.44
CA VAL A 840 -7.79 -22.02 23.12
C VAL A 840 -6.40 -21.50 22.80
N ASP A 841 -5.84 -21.97 21.69
CA ASP A 841 -4.55 -21.51 21.19
C ASP A 841 -4.74 -20.31 20.27
N ASP A 842 -4.88 -19.12 20.88
CA ASP A 842 -4.92 -17.83 20.19
C ASP A 842 -3.48 -17.35 19.88
N THR A 843 -3.04 -17.53 18.62
CA THR A 843 -1.63 -17.44 18.23
C THR A 843 -0.94 -16.15 18.64
N LEU A 844 -1.56 -15.00 18.37
CA LEU A 844 -1.02 -13.67 18.69
C LEU A 844 -1.72 -13.01 19.88
N ALA A 845 -2.52 -13.77 20.62
CA ALA A 845 -3.31 -13.26 21.75
C ALA A 845 -4.27 -12.11 21.35
N VAL A 846 -4.87 -12.19 20.15
CA VAL A 846 -5.80 -11.20 19.59
C VAL A 846 -7.01 -10.96 20.51
N PHE A 847 -7.45 -11.97 21.26
CA PHE A 847 -8.48 -11.81 22.27
C PHE A 847 -8.11 -10.73 23.30
N HIS A 848 -6.86 -10.74 23.79
CA HIS A 848 -6.41 -9.78 24.80
C HIS A 848 -6.11 -8.42 24.18
N THR A 849 -5.41 -8.42 23.03
CA THR A 849 -4.98 -7.16 22.40
C THR A 849 -6.12 -6.41 21.72
N HIS A 850 -7.17 -7.09 21.28
CA HIS A 850 -8.32 -6.48 20.58
C HIS A 850 -9.64 -6.62 21.34
N ALA A 851 -10.05 -7.82 21.78
CA ALA A 851 -11.36 -7.97 22.43
C ALA A 851 -11.41 -7.31 23.82
N VAL A 852 -10.43 -7.59 24.68
CA VAL A 852 -10.35 -6.97 26.02
C VAL A 852 -10.12 -5.47 25.91
N ALA A 853 -9.16 -5.04 25.07
CA ALA A 853 -8.87 -3.62 24.87
C ALA A 853 -10.04 -2.85 24.22
N GLY A 854 -10.73 -3.45 23.24
CA GLY A 854 -11.87 -2.83 22.55
C GLY A 854 -13.10 -2.72 23.46
N LEU A 855 -13.37 -3.76 24.25
CA LEU A 855 -14.40 -3.71 25.30
C LEU A 855 -14.09 -2.58 26.29
N LEU A 856 -12.87 -2.56 26.83
CA LEU A 856 -12.42 -1.53 27.76
C LEU A 856 -12.58 -0.13 27.17
N GLY A 857 -12.10 0.07 25.95
CA GLY A 857 -12.22 1.34 25.23
C GLY A 857 -13.65 1.83 25.15
N GLY A 858 -14.57 0.98 24.72
CA GLY A 858 -15.97 1.39 24.57
C GLY A 858 -16.66 1.68 25.90
N LEU A 859 -16.29 0.97 26.98
CA LEU A 859 -16.76 1.29 28.33
C LEU A 859 -16.21 2.63 28.84
N LEU A 860 -14.91 2.89 28.64
CA LEU A 860 -14.27 4.15 29.03
C LEU A 860 -14.81 5.33 28.20
N THR A 861 -15.13 5.14 26.92
CA THR A 861 -15.87 6.14 26.14
C THR A 861 -17.22 6.45 26.76
N GLY A 862 -17.95 5.42 27.21
CA GLY A 862 -19.20 5.59 27.96
C GLY A 862 -19.07 6.40 29.25
N LEU A 863 -17.85 6.53 29.81
CA LEU A 863 -17.54 7.38 30.96
C LEU A 863 -17.09 8.79 30.53
N PHE A 864 -16.18 8.88 29.57
CA PHE A 864 -15.40 10.08 29.25
C PHE A 864 -15.87 10.90 28.04
N ALA A 865 -16.84 10.42 27.25
CA ALA A 865 -17.31 11.17 26.07
C ALA A 865 -17.86 12.56 26.48
N THR A 866 -17.31 13.62 25.91
CA THR A 866 -17.58 14.99 26.32
C THR A 866 -18.79 15.57 25.56
N PRO A 867 -19.71 16.30 26.22
CA PRO A 867 -20.93 16.82 25.57
C PRO A 867 -20.64 17.72 24.36
N GLY A 868 -19.56 18.50 24.40
CA GLY A 868 -19.21 19.42 23.31
C GLY A 868 -18.73 18.69 22.05
N LEU A 869 -17.89 17.66 22.21
CA LEU A 869 -17.40 16.86 21.09
C LEU A 869 -18.48 15.90 20.56
N THR A 870 -19.31 15.34 21.45
CA THR A 870 -20.43 14.50 21.01
C THR A 870 -21.50 15.32 20.28
N ALA A 871 -21.77 16.56 20.69
CA ALA A 871 -22.75 17.41 20.00
C ALA A 871 -22.39 17.72 18.53
N VAL A 872 -21.11 17.68 18.16
CA VAL A 872 -20.63 17.96 16.79
C VAL A 872 -20.35 16.70 15.96
N HIS A 873 -20.51 15.51 16.54
CA HIS A 873 -20.17 14.24 15.88
C HIS A 873 -21.25 13.15 16.01
N THR A 874 -21.88 13.03 17.18
CA THR A 874 -22.89 11.99 17.42
C THR A 874 -24.25 12.39 16.86
N HIS A 875 -24.98 11.39 16.38
CA HIS A 875 -26.29 11.51 15.75
C HIS A 875 -27.47 11.44 16.72
N ILE A 876 -27.20 11.19 18.01
CA ILE A 876 -28.24 11.21 19.05
C ILE A 876 -28.08 12.48 19.89
N PRO A 877 -29.09 13.37 19.88
CA PRO A 877 -29.06 14.57 20.72
C PRO A 877 -28.79 14.24 22.20
N GLY A 878 -27.82 14.92 22.78
CA GLY A 878 -27.49 14.82 24.20
C GLY A 878 -26.70 13.58 24.62
N ALA A 879 -26.20 12.76 23.67
CA ALA A 879 -25.26 11.69 23.96
C ALA A 879 -24.02 12.25 24.67
N ARG A 880 -23.67 11.68 25.83
CA ARG A 880 -22.55 12.14 26.66
C ARG A 880 -22.15 11.05 27.65
N GLY A 881 -20.89 11.07 28.07
CA GLY A 881 -20.35 10.12 29.04
C GLY A 881 -20.94 10.29 30.44
N ALA A 882 -20.82 9.25 31.27
CA ALA A 882 -21.34 9.23 32.63
C ALA A 882 -20.83 10.41 33.48
N PHE A 883 -19.56 10.80 33.33
CA PHE A 883 -18.96 11.90 34.10
C PHE A 883 -19.44 13.29 33.69
N TYR A 884 -20.19 13.40 32.59
CA TYR A 884 -20.76 14.66 32.10
C TYR A 884 -22.30 14.67 32.13
N GLY A 885 -22.90 13.87 33.01
CA GLY A 885 -24.35 13.82 33.20
C GLY A 885 -25.09 12.82 32.30
N GLY A 886 -24.39 11.94 31.57
CA GLY A 886 -25.01 10.83 30.82
C GLY A 886 -25.51 9.70 31.72
N GLY A 887 -25.07 9.69 32.98
CA GLY A 887 -25.41 8.70 33.99
C GLY A 887 -24.94 7.28 33.64
N ILE A 888 -25.38 6.31 34.44
CA ILE A 888 -25.12 4.88 34.18
C ILE A 888 -25.79 4.39 32.89
N SER A 889 -26.78 5.13 32.38
CA SER A 889 -27.50 4.80 31.15
C SER A 889 -26.57 4.71 29.94
N GLN A 890 -25.64 5.67 29.76
CA GLN A 890 -24.71 5.62 28.63
C GLN A 890 -23.77 4.41 28.74
N VAL A 891 -23.23 4.12 29.93
CA VAL A 891 -22.39 2.93 30.16
C VAL A 891 -23.19 1.64 29.92
N GLY A 892 -24.45 1.60 30.33
CA GLY A 892 -25.36 0.49 30.07
C GLY A 892 -25.58 0.23 28.57
N LYS A 893 -25.71 1.29 27.75
CA LYS A 893 -25.76 1.18 26.28
C LYS A 893 -24.49 0.58 25.71
N GLN A 894 -23.32 1.04 26.18
CA GLN A 894 -22.02 0.50 25.76
C GLN A 894 -21.90 -1.00 26.08
N ILE A 895 -22.29 -1.42 27.29
CA ILE A 895 -22.30 -2.83 27.70
C ILE A 895 -23.22 -3.65 26.80
N ALA A 896 -24.45 -3.19 26.56
CA ALA A 896 -25.41 -3.90 25.72
C ALA A 896 -24.95 -4.01 24.26
N GLY A 897 -24.35 -2.94 23.70
CA GLY A 897 -23.72 -2.97 22.39
C GLY A 897 -22.57 -3.98 22.31
N ALA A 898 -21.69 -3.98 23.32
CA ALA A 898 -20.61 -4.96 23.41
C ALA A 898 -21.13 -6.40 23.51
N LEU A 899 -22.15 -6.66 24.32
CA LEU A 899 -22.77 -7.98 24.47
C LEU A 899 -23.38 -8.46 23.14
N PHE A 900 -24.05 -7.59 22.39
CA PHE A 900 -24.56 -7.93 21.06
C PHE A 900 -23.42 -8.36 20.13
N VAL A 901 -22.34 -7.58 20.06
CA VAL A 901 -21.18 -7.91 19.20
C VAL A 901 -20.53 -9.23 19.63
N VAL A 902 -20.36 -9.47 20.93
CA VAL A 902 -19.80 -10.73 21.45
C VAL A 902 -20.67 -11.92 21.06
N VAL A 903 -21.97 -11.86 21.34
CA VAL A 903 -22.90 -12.96 21.08
C VAL A 903 -23.00 -13.24 19.58
N TRP A 904 -23.15 -12.20 18.76
CA TRP A 904 -23.23 -12.37 17.31
C TRP A 904 -21.96 -12.99 16.74
N ASN A 905 -20.78 -12.52 17.15
CA ASN A 905 -19.52 -13.06 16.66
C ASN A 905 -19.28 -14.51 17.07
N VAL A 906 -19.65 -14.91 18.29
CA VAL A 906 -19.58 -16.31 18.72
C VAL A 906 -20.48 -17.18 17.85
N LEU A 907 -21.73 -16.75 17.62
CA LEU A 907 -22.72 -17.50 16.84
C LEU A 907 -22.35 -17.60 15.36
N ALA A 908 -22.15 -16.46 14.69
CA ALA A 908 -21.86 -16.40 13.27
C ALA A 908 -20.55 -17.12 12.93
N THR A 909 -19.48 -16.88 13.69
CA THR A 909 -18.18 -17.53 13.46
C THR A 909 -18.28 -19.04 13.63
N THR A 910 -19.02 -19.52 14.65
CA THR A 910 -19.26 -20.95 14.87
C THR A 910 -20.01 -21.58 13.70
N VAL A 911 -21.11 -20.97 13.26
CA VAL A 911 -21.93 -21.50 12.15
C VAL A 911 -21.11 -21.56 10.85
N ILE A 912 -20.35 -20.51 10.55
CA ILE A 912 -19.50 -20.47 9.34
C ILE A 912 -18.44 -21.56 9.38
N LEU A 913 -17.72 -21.71 10.50
CA LEU A 913 -16.64 -22.71 10.60
C LEU A 913 -17.16 -24.14 10.58
N LEU A 914 -18.31 -24.40 11.22
CA LEU A 914 -18.96 -25.70 11.10
C LEU A 914 -19.34 -25.99 9.65
N GLY A 915 -19.90 -25.01 8.92
CA GLY A 915 -20.24 -25.14 7.51
C GLY A 915 -19.03 -25.37 6.61
N VAL A 916 -17.97 -24.57 6.75
CA VAL A 916 -16.71 -24.73 5.99
C VAL A 916 -16.06 -26.08 6.31
N GLY A 917 -16.10 -26.49 7.58
CA GLY A 917 -15.55 -27.76 8.06
C GLY A 917 -16.20 -29.01 7.46
N LEU A 918 -17.42 -28.90 6.89
CA LEU A 918 -18.06 -29.99 6.17
C LEU A 918 -17.39 -30.30 4.82
N VAL A 919 -16.69 -29.33 4.22
CA VAL A 919 -16.11 -29.43 2.88
C VAL A 919 -14.58 -29.43 2.92
N VAL A 920 -13.99 -28.62 3.80
CA VAL A 920 -12.54 -28.45 3.90
C VAL A 920 -12.11 -28.59 5.36
N PRO A 921 -11.09 -29.41 5.67
CA PRO A 921 -10.52 -29.46 7.01
C PRO A 921 -10.06 -28.07 7.45
N LEU A 922 -10.55 -27.61 8.61
CA LEU A 922 -10.22 -26.27 9.13
C LEU A 922 -8.73 -26.13 9.48
N ARG A 923 -8.11 -27.22 9.94
CA ARG A 923 -6.72 -27.27 10.39
C ARG A 923 -5.88 -28.14 9.48
N MET A 924 -4.64 -27.74 9.24
CA MET A 924 -3.67 -28.58 8.54
C MET A 924 -3.30 -29.84 9.36
N PRO A 925 -2.98 -30.98 8.70
CA PRO A 925 -2.49 -32.17 9.37
C PRO A 925 -1.15 -31.94 10.09
N ASP A 926 -0.92 -32.64 11.20
CA ASP A 926 0.28 -32.48 12.04
C ASP A 926 1.60 -32.67 11.29
N GLU A 927 1.63 -33.56 10.29
CA GLU A 927 2.80 -33.77 9.42
C GLU A 927 3.16 -32.51 8.63
N GLN A 928 2.15 -31.84 8.06
CA GLN A 928 2.35 -30.59 7.35
C GLN A 928 2.67 -29.43 8.30
N LEU A 929 2.12 -29.44 9.52
CA LEU A 929 2.46 -28.44 10.54
C LEU A 929 3.94 -28.49 10.95
N LYS A 930 4.59 -29.66 10.86
CA LYS A 930 6.04 -29.78 11.11
C LYS A 930 6.85 -29.07 10.03
N ILE A 931 6.42 -29.20 8.77
CA ILE A 931 7.09 -28.63 7.57
C ILE A 931 6.83 -27.12 7.47
N GLY A 932 5.57 -26.68 7.53
CA GLY A 932 5.19 -25.27 7.46
C GLY A 932 4.99 -24.75 6.03
N ASP A 933 5.58 -23.59 5.71
CA ASP A 933 5.40 -22.82 4.48
C ASP A 933 5.72 -23.64 3.22
N ASP A 934 6.70 -24.53 3.23
CA ASP A 934 6.99 -25.41 2.09
C ASP A 934 5.84 -26.40 1.79
N ALA A 935 5.17 -26.90 2.84
CA ALA A 935 3.98 -27.73 2.65
C ALA A 935 2.81 -26.90 2.08
N ALA A 936 2.60 -25.68 2.56
CA ALA A 936 1.51 -24.81 2.15
C ALA A 936 1.70 -24.20 0.74
N HIS A 937 2.90 -23.70 0.45
CA HIS A 937 3.23 -22.87 -0.71
C HIS A 937 4.35 -23.43 -1.58
N GLY A 938 5.26 -24.25 -1.03
CA GLY A 938 6.50 -24.65 -1.71
C GLY A 938 7.55 -23.54 -1.75
N GLU A 939 7.43 -22.57 -0.83
CA GLU A 939 8.28 -21.39 -0.71
C GLU A 939 8.87 -21.30 0.70
N GLU A 940 10.07 -20.73 0.82
CA GLU A 940 10.71 -20.45 2.11
C GLU A 940 10.86 -18.93 2.32
N ALA A 941 10.68 -18.47 3.56
CA ALA A 941 10.73 -17.06 3.88
C ALA A 941 12.11 -16.39 3.64
N TYR A 942 13.20 -17.15 3.85
CA TYR A 942 14.58 -16.64 3.81
C TYR A 942 15.53 -17.62 3.14
N ALA A 943 16.26 -17.13 2.14
CA ALA A 943 17.38 -17.83 1.50
C ALA A 943 18.71 -17.09 1.79
N LEU A 944 19.10 -17.08 3.07
CA LEU A 944 20.23 -16.29 3.59
C LEU A 944 21.56 -17.07 3.69
N TRP A 945 21.48 -18.40 3.70
CA TRP A 945 22.61 -19.32 3.76
C TRP A 945 22.69 -20.10 2.44
N GLY A 946 23.83 -20.75 2.18
CA GLY A 946 24.03 -21.65 1.02
C GLY A 946 23.01 -22.81 0.90
N ASP A 947 21.98 -22.85 1.73
CA ASP A 947 20.82 -23.75 1.77
C ASP A 947 19.94 -23.74 0.49
N GLY A 948 20.33 -23.00 -0.55
CA GLY A 948 19.88 -23.28 -1.92
C GLY A 948 20.42 -24.60 -2.48
N GLU A 949 21.30 -25.28 -1.75
CA GLU A 949 21.67 -26.67 -1.98
C GLU A 949 20.65 -27.60 -1.34
N ARG A 950 19.69 -28.09 -2.14
CA ARG A 950 18.96 -29.30 -1.78
C ARG A 950 19.99 -30.40 -1.50
N PHE A 951 20.02 -30.92 -0.28
CA PHE A 951 20.58 -32.23 0.01
C PHE A 951 19.72 -33.26 -0.72
N ASP A 952 20.10 -33.57 -1.96
CA ASP A 952 19.48 -34.62 -2.75
C ASP A 952 20.07 -35.96 -2.30
N VAL A 953 19.42 -36.60 -1.33
CA VAL A 953 19.81 -37.89 -0.76
C VAL A 953 19.90 -38.98 -1.84
N THR A 954 19.16 -38.82 -2.95
CA THR A 954 19.11 -39.82 -4.03
C THR A 954 20.35 -39.83 -4.94
N ARG A 955 21.16 -38.77 -4.93
CA ARG A 955 22.35 -38.66 -5.79
C ARG A 955 23.58 -39.38 -5.26
N HIS A 956 23.69 -39.60 -3.94
CA HIS A 956 24.83 -40.30 -3.34
C HIS A 956 24.64 -41.81 -3.17
N GLU A 957 23.41 -42.32 -3.25
CA GLU A 957 23.19 -43.77 -3.32
C GLU A 957 23.55 -44.33 -4.70
N ALA A 958 23.29 -43.58 -5.77
CA ALA A 958 23.74 -43.94 -7.13
C ALA A 958 25.27 -43.90 -7.28
N ALA A 959 25.97 -43.07 -6.50
CA ALA A 959 27.43 -43.00 -6.46
C ALA A 959 28.09 -44.08 -5.58
N ARG A 960 27.30 -44.84 -4.80
CA ARG A 960 27.77 -46.00 -4.01
C ARG A 960 27.41 -47.35 -4.64
N GLY A 961 26.69 -47.36 -5.75
CA GLY A 961 26.21 -48.58 -6.43
C GLY A 961 27.08 -49.12 -7.56
N GLY A 962 28.30 -48.62 -7.77
CA GLY A 962 29.14 -49.02 -8.91
C GLY A 962 30.62 -49.17 -8.54
N GLY A 963 31.03 -50.39 -8.19
CA GLY A 963 32.44 -50.75 -8.01
C GLY A 963 32.64 -51.95 -7.09
N GLY A 964 32.61 -53.16 -7.67
CA GLY A 964 32.99 -54.38 -6.95
C GLY A 964 34.50 -54.47 -6.72
N GLY A 965 34.91 -55.09 -5.62
CA GLY A 965 36.30 -55.46 -5.35
C GLY A 965 36.55 -55.81 -3.89
N ALA A 966 36.93 -57.07 -3.64
CA ALA A 966 37.29 -57.64 -2.35
C ALA A 966 38.47 -56.92 -1.66
N TRP A 967 38.60 -57.10 -0.34
CA TRP A 967 39.82 -57.32 0.48
C TRP A 967 39.54 -56.89 1.94
N GLY A 968 39.92 -57.74 2.89
CA GLY A 968 39.59 -57.61 4.31
C GLY A 968 40.61 -56.87 5.17
N ALA A 969 40.20 -56.71 6.44
CA ALA A 969 40.99 -56.59 7.68
C ALA A 969 41.86 -55.34 7.96
N SER A 970 41.40 -54.60 8.97
CA SER A 970 42.15 -54.07 10.15
C SER A 970 43.00 -52.79 10.05
N VAL A 971 43.09 -52.13 11.22
CA VAL A 971 43.91 -50.95 11.64
C VAL A 971 43.21 -49.60 11.36
N VAL A 972 42.39 -49.06 12.28
CA VAL A 972 42.73 -48.26 13.48
C VAL A 972 43.39 -46.93 13.13
N ASP A 973 42.66 -45.82 13.33
CA ASP A 973 43.25 -44.65 13.98
C ASP A 973 42.20 -43.89 14.82
N GLU A 974 42.63 -43.57 16.03
CA GLU A 974 41.89 -42.92 17.11
C GLU A 974 41.83 -41.41 16.91
N ALA A 975 40.68 -40.80 17.19
CA ALA A 975 40.55 -39.49 17.84
C ALA A 975 39.06 -39.15 18.07
N MET A 976 38.41 -39.92 18.94
CA MET A 976 37.28 -39.39 19.71
C MET A 976 37.88 -38.72 20.94
N ASP A 977 37.90 -37.39 20.98
CA ASP A 977 37.95 -36.72 22.28
C ASP A 977 37.20 -35.37 22.32
N HIS A 978 36.63 -35.17 23.49
CA HIS A 978 35.62 -34.25 23.98
C HIS A 978 35.73 -32.77 23.57
N ARG A 979 34.73 -32.24 22.84
CA ARG A 979 34.31 -30.81 22.86
C ARG A 979 32.81 -30.56 22.63
N LEU A 980 31.91 -31.39 23.16
CA LEU A 980 30.46 -31.10 23.15
C LEU A 980 29.72 -31.47 24.46
N ALA A 981 30.40 -31.35 25.59
CA ALA A 981 29.77 -31.38 26.90
C ALA A 981 30.36 -30.24 27.75
N GLY A 982 29.77 -29.05 27.66
CA GLY A 982 30.30 -27.93 28.44
C GLY A 982 29.82 -26.53 28.08
N MET A 983 28.56 -26.31 27.69
CA MET A 983 27.92 -25.00 27.83
C MET A 983 26.46 -25.20 28.23
N GLY A 984 26.28 -25.48 29.52
CA GLY A 984 24.98 -25.41 30.16
C GLY A 984 24.47 -23.98 30.11
N ALA A 985 23.47 -23.73 29.25
CA ALA A 985 22.58 -22.60 29.43
C ALA A 985 21.85 -22.82 30.76
N ARG A 986 22.31 -22.14 31.81
CA ARG A 986 21.66 -22.09 33.11
C ARG A 986 20.26 -21.53 32.92
N GLY A 987 19.29 -22.43 32.82
CA GLY A 987 17.91 -22.14 33.12
C GLY A 987 17.84 -21.73 34.59
N VAL A 988 17.48 -20.48 34.83
CA VAL A 988 16.98 -20.09 36.14
C VAL A 988 15.54 -20.56 36.20
N THR A 989 15.37 -21.75 36.76
CA THR A 989 14.10 -22.21 37.33
C THR A 989 13.76 -21.24 38.46
N ILE A 990 12.79 -20.34 38.25
CA ILE A 990 12.10 -19.71 39.35
C ILE A 990 10.89 -20.61 39.63
N GLN A 991 10.89 -21.27 40.79
CA GLN A 991 9.64 -21.76 41.36
C GLN A 991 8.76 -20.54 41.67
N LEU A 992 7.71 -20.36 40.87
CA LEU A 992 6.46 -19.65 41.18
C LEU A 992 5.30 -20.35 40.49
#